data_AF-A0AB34A9K3-F1
#
_entry.id   AF-A0AB34A9K3-F1
#
_cell.length_a   1.000
_cell.length_b   1.000
_cell.length_c   1.000
_cell.angle_alpha   90.00
_cell.angle_beta   90.00
_cell.angle_gamma   90.00
#
_symmetry.space_group_name_H-M   'P 1'
#
loop_
_entity.id
_entity.type
_entity.pdbx_description
1 polymer ?
#
loop_
_entity_poly.entity_id
_entity_poly.type
_entity_poly.pdbx_seq_one_letter_code
_entity_poly.pdbx_strand_id
1 'polypeptide(L)'
;MTKNYLLEIGLEEMPAHVVTKSVNQFAQKAEKFLKENRISFDSVEKFSTPRRLTIFVKGIAEKQTDIDVKAKGPSKKIAQDADGNWTKAAQGFARGQGMTPDDIFFEELKGVEYAYIQKHEDGQKVEDVLSHMDEVIKSITFPTRMRWGSYDFEYIRPIHWLVSLLDNEEVPVKILDITSGRMTRGHRFLGEDIEIDDAKNYVEKLKSQFVIVDAKARKQIIADQIDKIAQDNNWDIDVDPDLLEEVNNLVEYPTTFYGSFDKKYLEIPDEVLITSMKDNQRYFYVRDQAGKLAPYFIGVRNGNSEHIENVIRGNEKVLVARLEDADFFFKEDQKKTIADYVEKLKSVNFHVKIGTMYEKMARVHQIAEHLAELFQLDATETKDLLRASDIYKFDLVTNMVDEFSELQGVMGEKYAEIMGETEAVAHAIREHYMPISAEGELPASKVGAALAIADKLDSLITFYAVDLIPSGSNDPYALRRQAYGIVRILDQYQWSLNLNDLQDYLKANLKVPAKLDLAKNEKAVNDFMIDRVRQLLKQKSIRNDIIDAVAAGSNVDPIAMIDVAEVLQKHIQDDDFKVVMEALGRIANLSKKAKFGYSDDLTVDETLFENPSESQLKSQVEQISDANAEDLFKQLSALRPVIDSYFDENMIMAKDEKVKNNRLTQLVIANNLIANLGDLSKIVTK
;
A
#
# COMPACT_ATOMS: atom_id res chain seq x y z
N MET A 1 -26.26 -19.93 -31.67
CA MET A 1 -25.68 -18.63 -32.08
C MET A 1 -25.09 -17.99 -30.83
N THR A 2 -24.45 -16.82 -30.90
CA THR A 2 -24.03 -16.09 -29.69
C THR A 2 -25.00 -14.95 -29.43
N LYS A 3 -25.35 -14.73 -28.16
CA LYS A 3 -26.27 -13.68 -27.70
C LYS A 3 -25.51 -12.54 -27.00
N ASN A 4 -26.19 -11.49 -26.56
CA ASN A 4 -25.60 -10.42 -25.75
C ASN A 4 -26.38 -10.25 -24.45
N TYR A 5 -25.70 -10.09 -23.32
CA TYR A 5 -26.35 -9.97 -22.02
C TYR A 5 -26.09 -8.60 -21.39
N LEU A 6 -27.15 -7.88 -21.04
CA LEU A 6 -27.13 -6.61 -20.32
C LEU A 6 -27.58 -6.83 -18.89
N LEU A 7 -26.81 -6.31 -17.93
CA LEU A 7 -27.24 -6.22 -16.53
C LEU A 7 -26.91 -4.83 -15.98
N GLU A 8 -27.95 -4.07 -15.64
CA GLU A 8 -27.86 -2.77 -14.97
C GLU A 8 -28.30 -2.87 -13.51
N ILE A 9 -27.52 -2.27 -12.63
CA ILE A 9 -27.86 -2.02 -11.23
C ILE A 9 -28.12 -0.53 -11.06
N GLY A 10 -29.37 -0.15 -10.84
CA GLY A 10 -29.78 1.21 -10.54
C GLY A 10 -29.72 1.51 -9.04
N LEU A 11 -29.02 2.57 -8.66
CA LEU A 11 -28.70 2.92 -7.28
C LEU A 11 -29.10 4.36 -6.97
N GLU A 12 -29.22 4.67 -5.67
CA GLU A 12 -29.08 6.05 -5.20
C GLU A 12 -27.66 6.57 -5.50
N GLU A 13 -27.47 7.90 -5.55
CA GLU A 13 -26.18 8.51 -5.87
C GLU A 13 -25.02 7.99 -4.99
N MET A 14 -24.08 7.30 -5.63
CA MET A 14 -22.88 6.77 -5.03
C MET A 14 -21.83 7.87 -4.83
N PRO A 15 -20.98 7.76 -3.80
CA PRO A 15 -19.78 8.58 -3.71
C PRO A 15 -18.89 8.43 -4.96
N ALA A 16 -18.48 9.53 -5.58
CA ALA A 16 -17.75 9.50 -6.86
C ALA A 16 -16.50 8.60 -6.83
N HIS A 17 -15.72 8.65 -5.74
CA HIS A 17 -14.49 7.89 -5.56
C HIS A 17 -14.67 6.35 -5.56
N VAL A 18 -15.90 5.83 -5.45
CA VAL A 18 -16.17 4.38 -5.49
C VAL A 18 -16.65 3.87 -6.85
N VAL A 19 -17.19 4.74 -7.72
CA VAL A 19 -17.95 4.33 -8.92
C VAL A 19 -17.10 3.48 -9.87
N THR A 20 -15.95 4.00 -10.30
CA THR A 20 -15.05 3.31 -11.23
C THR A 20 -14.52 1.99 -10.66
N LYS A 21 -14.15 1.97 -9.37
CA LYS A 21 -13.71 0.73 -8.70
C LYS A 21 -14.83 -0.30 -8.66
N SER A 22 -16.06 0.14 -8.42
CA SER A 22 -17.24 -0.73 -8.32
C SER A 22 -17.61 -1.36 -9.66
N VAL A 23 -17.63 -0.59 -10.76
CA VAL A 23 -17.95 -1.15 -12.08
C VAL A 23 -16.86 -2.10 -12.58
N ASN A 24 -15.60 -1.80 -12.30
CA ASN A 24 -14.48 -2.70 -12.61
C ASN A 24 -14.60 -4.02 -11.85
N GLN A 25 -14.93 -3.95 -10.57
CA GLN A 25 -15.14 -5.14 -9.75
C GLN A 25 -16.35 -5.95 -10.22
N PHE A 26 -17.44 -5.26 -10.60
CA PHE A 26 -18.64 -5.90 -11.13
C PHE A 26 -18.35 -6.68 -12.41
N ALA A 27 -17.62 -6.08 -13.36
CA ALA A 27 -17.18 -6.74 -14.59
C ALA A 27 -16.29 -7.97 -14.30
N GLN A 28 -15.27 -7.82 -13.44
CA GLN A 28 -14.37 -8.92 -13.07
C GLN A 28 -15.12 -10.10 -12.42
N LYS A 29 -16.08 -9.81 -11.54
CA LYS A 29 -16.88 -10.83 -10.87
C LYS A 29 -17.85 -11.51 -11.82
N ALA A 30 -18.44 -10.76 -12.76
CA ALA A 30 -19.29 -11.33 -13.81
C ALA A 30 -18.49 -12.25 -14.74
N GLU A 31 -17.30 -11.83 -15.18
CA GLU A 31 -16.41 -12.69 -15.97
C GLU A 31 -16.06 -13.99 -15.23
N LYS A 32 -15.72 -13.87 -13.94
CA LYS A 32 -15.41 -15.01 -13.10
C LYS A 32 -16.60 -15.96 -13.00
N PHE A 33 -17.79 -15.43 -12.71
CA PHE A 33 -19.02 -16.20 -12.63
C PHE A 33 -19.33 -16.95 -13.92
N LEU A 34 -19.22 -16.30 -15.08
CA LEU A 34 -19.45 -16.95 -16.38
C LEU A 34 -18.43 -18.06 -16.67
N LYS A 35 -17.14 -17.82 -16.36
CA LYS A 35 -16.07 -18.82 -16.51
C LYS A 35 -16.27 -20.02 -15.59
N GLU A 36 -16.59 -19.79 -14.32
CA GLU A 36 -16.87 -20.85 -13.34
C GLU A 36 -18.08 -21.69 -13.75
N ASN A 37 -19.08 -21.05 -14.38
CA ASN A 37 -20.22 -21.71 -14.99
C ASN A 37 -19.97 -22.19 -16.43
N ARG A 38 -18.72 -22.24 -16.91
CA ARG A 38 -18.34 -22.79 -18.24
C ARG A 38 -19.12 -22.20 -19.43
N ILE A 39 -19.48 -20.92 -19.33
CA ILE A 39 -20.11 -20.16 -20.40
C ILE A 39 -19.01 -19.37 -21.12
N SER A 40 -18.85 -19.60 -22.42
CA SER A 40 -17.96 -18.78 -23.25
C SER A 40 -18.62 -17.44 -23.61
N PHE A 41 -17.78 -16.40 -23.72
CA PHE A 41 -18.15 -15.05 -24.11
C PHE A 41 -16.94 -14.36 -24.74
N ASP A 42 -17.17 -13.31 -25.53
CA ASP A 42 -16.11 -12.59 -26.24
C ASP A 42 -15.49 -11.49 -25.36
N SER A 43 -16.32 -10.67 -24.73
CA SER A 43 -15.87 -9.54 -23.91
C SER A 43 -16.94 -9.04 -22.95
N VAL A 44 -16.53 -8.39 -21.86
CA VAL A 44 -17.42 -7.66 -20.96
C VAL A 44 -17.14 -6.16 -21.05
N GLU A 45 -18.10 -5.41 -21.57
CA GLU A 45 -18.11 -3.95 -21.55
C GLU A 45 -18.73 -3.45 -20.25
N LYS A 46 -18.29 -2.27 -19.81
CA LYS A 46 -18.68 -1.68 -18.53
C LYS A 46 -19.17 -0.27 -18.74
N PHE A 47 -20.28 0.07 -18.09
CA PHE A 47 -20.82 1.42 -18.09
C PHE A 47 -21.14 1.85 -16.66
N SER A 48 -20.97 3.12 -16.36
CA SER A 48 -21.18 3.64 -15.02
C SER A 48 -21.53 5.11 -15.01
N THR A 49 -22.40 5.47 -14.07
CA THR A 49 -22.72 6.85 -13.69
C THR A 49 -22.83 6.90 -12.16
N PRO A 50 -23.02 8.07 -11.52
CA PRO A 50 -23.22 8.15 -10.07
C PRO A 50 -24.36 7.26 -9.55
N ARG A 51 -25.33 6.91 -10.42
CA ARG A 51 -26.56 6.18 -10.06
C ARG A 51 -26.67 4.81 -10.70
N ARG A 52 -25.66 4.36 -11.45
CA ARG A 52 -25.74 3.06 -12.12
C ARG A 52 -24.40 2.37 -12.30
N LEU A 53 -24.43 1.05 -12.18
CA LEU A 53 -23.34 0.16 -12.57
C LEU A 53 -23.89 -0.84 -13.58
N THR A 54 -23.25 -0.97 -14.73
CA THR A 54 -23.76 -1.82 -15.81
C THR A 54 -22.64 -2.63 -16.42
N ILE A 55 -22.96 -3.88 -16.77
CA ILE A 55 -22.14 -4.72 -17.63
C ILE A 55 -22.93 -5.07 -18.90
N PHE A 56 -22.20 -5.18 -20.00
CA PHE A 56 -22.71 -5.66 -21.28
C PHE A 56 -21.78 -6.74 -21.81
N VAL A 57 -22.22 -7.99 -21.73
CA VAL A 57 -21.46 -9.17 -22.14
C VAL A 57 -21.75 -9.47 -23.60
N LYS A 58 -20.71 -9.42 -24.43
CA LYS A 58 -20.80 -9.72 -25.87
C LYS A 58 -20.49 -11.19 -26.14
N GLY A 59 -21.22 -11.75 -27.10
CA GLY A 59 -20.90 -13.06 -27.67
C GLY A 59 -21.12 -14.23 -26.71
N ILE A 60 -22.11 -14.14 -25.81
CA ILE A 60 -22.35 -15.19 -24.82
C ILE A 60 -22.91 -16.45 -25.50
N ALA A 61 -22.39 -17.62 -25.15
CA ALA A 61 -22.93 -18.89 -25.62
C ALA A 61 -24.35 -19.12 -25.10
N GLU A 62 -25.21 -19.72 -25.91
CA GLU A 62 -26.61 -20.04 -25.56
C GLU A 62 -26.72 -21.16 -24.50
N LYS A 63 -25.67 -21.95 -24.32
CA LYS A 63 -25.63 -23.09 -23.41
C LYS A 63 -24.28 -23.15 -22.72
N GLN A 64 -24.30 -23.52 -21.44
CA GLN A 64 -23.12 -23.95 -20.72
C GLN A 64 -22.47 -25.14 -21.45
N THR A 65 -21.14 -25.23 -21.43
CA THR A 65 -20.45 -26.37 -22.03
C THR A 65 -20.72 -27.64 -21.21
N ASP A 66 -21.07 -28.73 -21.91
CA ASP A 66 -21.24 -30.06 -21.33
C ASP A 66 -19.91 -30.54 -20.72
N ILE A 67 -19.97 -31.35 -19.66
CA ILE A 67 -18.77 -31.88 -19.02
C ILE A 67 -18.89 -33.38 -18.76
N ASP A 68 -17.83 -34.12 -19.09
CA ASP A 68 -17.66 -35.50 -18.67
C ASP A 68 -16.86 -35.52 -17.37
N VAL A 69 -17.55 -35.73 -16.25
CA VAL A 69 -16.96 -35.83 -14.92
C VAL A 69 -16.60 -37.27 -14.63
N LYS A 70 -15.33 -37.52 -14.32
CA LYS A 70 -14.84 -38.82 -13.88
C LYS A 70 -14.66 -38.83 -12.37
N ALA A 71 -15.64 -39.37 -11.65
CA ALA A 71 -15.61 -39.44 -10.20
C ALA A 71 -14.81 -40.67 -9.74
N LYS A 72 -13.86 -40.48 -8.81
CA LYS A 72 -13.08 -41.57 -8.21
C LYS A 72 -13.79 -42.12 -6.98
N GLY A 73 -13.99 -43.43 -6.97
CA GLY A 73 -14.59 -44.19 -5.89
C GLY A 73 -13.58 -45.03 -5.08
N PRO A 74 -14.08 -45.97 -4.26
CA PRO A 74 -13.24 -46.85 -3.45
C PRO A 74 -12.37 -47.79 -4.32
N SER A 75 -11.31 -48.37 -3.74
CA SER A 75 -10.49 -49.35 -4.45
C SER A 75 -11.31 -50.61 -4.77
N LYS A 76 -10.91 -51.37 -5.80
CA LYS A 76 -11.60 -52.59 -6.22
C LYS A 76 -11.79 -53.61 -5.10
N LYS A 77 -10.79 -53.75 -4.24
CA LYS A 77 -10.82 -54.59 -3.03
C LYS A 77 -11.91 -54.19 -2.02
N ILE A 78 -12.36 -52.93 -2.06
CA ILE A 78 -13.41 -52.37 -1.20
C ILE A 78 -14.74 -52.31 -1.96
N ALA A 79 -14.71 -52.14 -3.27
CA ALA A 79 -15.88 -52.01 -4.13
C ALA A 79 -16.57 -53.35 -4.41
N GLN A 80 -15.82 -54.45 -4.48
CA GLN A 80 -16.34 -55.81 -4.69
C GLN A 80 -15.98 -56.74 -3.52
N ASP A 81 -16.89 -57.63 -3.15
CA ASP A 81 -16.62 -58.71 -2.18
C ASP A 81 -15.94 -59.93 -2.83
N ALA A 82 -15.64 -60.95 -2.03
CA ALA A 82 -14.95 -62.16 -2.48
C ALA A 82 -15.69 -62.96 -3.57
N ASP A 83 -17.01 -62.77 -3.66
CA ASP A 83 -17.89 -63.43 -4.64
C ASP A 83 -18.15 -62.52 -5.87
N GLY A 84 -17.55 -61.33 -5.91
CA GLY A 84 -17.67 -60.37 -7.01
C GLY A 84 -18.89 -59.47 -6.93
N ASN A 85 -19.65 -59.46 -5.83
CA ASN A 85 -20.83 -58.61 -5.67
C ASN A 85 -20.44 -57.20 -5.21
N TRP A 86 -21.23 -56.20 -5.63
CA TRP A 86 -21.04 -54.80 -5.24
C TRP A 86 -21.29 -54.58 -3.74
N THR A 87 -20.28 -54.05 -3.04
CA THR A 87 -20.40 -53.74 -1.60
C THR A 87 -21.28 -52.51 -1.35
N LYS A 88 -21.71 -52.31 -0.10
CA LYS A 88 -22.43 -51.09 0.30
C LYS A 88 -21.65 -49.80 0.02
N ALA A 89 -20.31 -49.86 0.03
CA ALA A 89 -19.46 -48.72 -0.29
C ALA A 89 -19.54 -48.35 -1.79
N ALA A 90 -19.51 -49.35 -2.69
CA ALA A 90 -19.72 -49.13 -4.12
C ALA A 90 -21.14 -48.64 -4.44
N GLN A 91 -22.16 -49.21 -3.78
CA GLN A 91 -23.55 -48.79 -3.94
C GLN A 91 -23.80 -47.36 -3.43
N GLY A 92 -23.19 -47.00 -2.30
CA GLY A 92 -23.25 -45.64 -1.76
C GLY A 92 -22.51 -44.63 -2.63
N PHE A 93 -21.35 -45.03 -3.18
CA PHE A 93 -20.60 -44.21 -4.14
C PHE A 93 -21.41 -43.93 -5.41
N ALA A 94 -21.97 -44.98 -6.04
CA ALA A 94 -22.79 -44.82 -7.24
C ALA A 94 -24.02 -43.93 -6.99
N ARG A 95 -24.74 -44.18 -5.89
CA ARG A 95 -25.90 -43.35 -5.51
C ARG A 95 -25.50 -41.89 -5.24
N GLY A 96 -24.35 -41.65 -4.62
CA GLY A 96 -23.81 -40.31 -4.39
C GLY A 96 -23.46 -39.56 -5.67
N GLN A 97 -23.20 -40.27 -6.77
CA GLN A 97 -22.99 -39.71 -8.11
C GLN A 97 -24.28 -39.67 -8.96
N GLY A 98 -25.43 -40.08 -8.40
CA GLY A 98 -26.71 -40.16 -9.11
C GLY A 98 -26.82 -41.31 -10.11
N MET A 99 -25.95 -42.32 -10.02
CA MET A 99 -25.85 -43.45 -10.93
C MET A 99 -26.05 -44.79 -10.20
N THR A 100 -25.91 -45.90 -10.92
CA THR A 100 -26.04 -47.26 -10.37
C THR A 100 -24.69 -47.96 -10.28
N PRO A 101 -24.55 -49.02 -9.46
CA PRO A 101 -23.31 -49.79 -9.40
C PRO A 101 -22.87 -50.37 -10.75
N ASP A 102 -23.80 -50.55 -11.69
CA ASP A 102 -23.53 -51.09 -13.02
C ASP A 102 -22.77 -50.09 -13.91
N ASP A 103 -22.79 -48.80 -13.56
CA ASP A 103 -22.05 -47.73 -14.24
C ASP A 103 -20.59 -47.62 -13.76
N ILE A 104 -20.17 -48.46 -12.80
CA ILE A 104 -18.81 -48.47 -12.25
C ILE A 104 -17.86 -49.24 -13.17
N PHE A 105 -16.76 -48.61 -13.55
CA PHE A 105 -15.61 -49.28 -14.16
C PHE A 105 -14.35 -49.12 -13.31
N PHE A 106 -13.36 -49.98 -13.52
CA PHE A 106 -12.10 -49.94 -12.77
C PHE A 106 -10.97 -49.42 -13.63
N GLU A 107 -10.16 -48.53 -13.05
CA GLU A 107 -8.89 -48.11 -13.63
C GLU A 107 -7.77 -48.19 -12.60
N GLU A 108 -6.58 -48.54 -13.10
CA GLU A 108 -5.38 -48.63 -12.29
C GLU A 108 -4.76 -47.24 -12.08
N LEU A 109 -4.52 -46.89 -10.81
CA LEU A 109 -3.79 -45.68 -10.44
C LEU A 109 -2.67 -46.06 -9.48
N LYS A 110 -1.42 -45.97 -9.94
CA LYS A 110 -0.20 -46.29 -9.16
C LYS A 110 -0.22 -47.72 -8.58
N GLY A 111 -0.60 -48.72 -9.38
CA GLY A 111 -0.60 -50.13 -8.97
C GLY A 111 -1.83 -50.60 -8.19
N VAL A 112 -2.86 -49.75 -8.05
CA VAL A 112 -4.11 -50.10 -7.35
C VAL A 112 -5.31 -49.76 -8.24
N GLU A 113 -6.19 -50.72 -8.47
CA GLU A 113 -7.46 -50.52 -9.19
C GLU A 113 -8.47 -49.77 -8.31
N TYR A 114 -9.01 -48.66 -8.82
CA TYR A 114 -10.08 -47.89 -8.19
C TYR A 114 -11.35 -47.89 -9.05
N ALA A 115 -12.50 -47.90 -8.39
CA ALA A 115 -13.79 -47.70 -9.03
C ALA A 115 -13.87 -46.26 -9.56
N TYR A 116 -14.42 -46.09 -10.75
CA TYR A 116 -14.73 -44.81 -11.36
C TYR A 116 -16.14 -44.86 -11.94
N ILE A 117 -16.80 -43.70 -11.95
CA ILE A 117 -18.03 -43.46 -12.72
C ILE A 117 -17.74 -42.28 -13.63
N GLN A 118 -18.12 -42.43 -14.90
CA GLN A 118 -18.11 -41.35 -15.87
C GLN A 118 -19.53 -40.82 -15.99
N LYS A 119 -19.71 -39.57 -15.60
CA LYS A 119 -20.99 -38.87 -15.68
C LYS A 119 -20.90 -37.80 -16.75
N HIS A 120 -21.80 -37.86 -17.71
CA HIS A 120 -22.05 -36.74 -18.61
C HIS A 120 -23.03 -35.79 -17.92
N GLU A 121 -22.62 -34.53 -17.72
CA GLU A 121 -23.51 -33.47 -17.26
C GLU A 121 -23.82 -32.56 -18.44
N ASP A 122 -25.08 -32.61 -18.89
CA ASP A 122 -25.61 -31.67 -19.87
C ASP A 122 -25.51 -30.24 -19.32
N GLY A 123 -24.96 -29.34 -20.12
CA GLY A 123 -24.95 -27.92 -19.82
C GLY A 123 -26.35 -27.35 -19.69
N GLN A 124 -26.51 -26.39 -18.78
CA GLN A 124 -27.75 -25.64 -18.63
C GLN A 124 -27.89 -24.57 -19.73
N LYS A 125 -29.12 -24.13 -19.98
CA LYS A 125 -29.35 -22.96 -20.82
C LYS A 125 -28.73 -21.74 -20.15
N VAL A 126 -28.21 -20.83 -20.96
CA VAL A 126 -27.56 -19.63 -20.43
C VAL A 126 -28.54 -18.75 -19.63
N GLU A 127 -29.82 -18.71 -19.99
CA GLU A 127 -30.85 -17.96 -19.25
C GLU A 127 -30.95 -18.43 -17.79
N ASP A 128 -30.91 -19.75 -17.57
CA ASP A 128 -31.02 -20.34 -16.23
C ASP A 128 -29.80 -19.97 -15.38
N VAL A 129 -28.60 -20.02 -15.96
CA VAL A 129 -27.37 -19.63 -15.25
C VAL A 129 -27.35 -18.13 -14.95
N LEU A 130 -27.74 -17.30 -15.92
CA LEU A 130 -27.75 -15.84 -15.76
C LEU A 130 -28.78 -15.35 -14.73
N SER A 131 -29.83 -16.14 -14.44
CA SER A 131 -30.79 -15.83 -13.37
C SER A 131 -30.13 -15.72 -11.98
N HIS A 132 -28.96 -16.34 -11.81
CA HIS A 132 -28.14 -16.31 -10.58
C HIS A 132 -27.12 -15.15 -10.53
N MET A 133 -27.23 -14.16 -11.43
CA MET A 133 -26.38 -12.97 -11.38
C MET A 133 -26.58 -12.11 -10.12
N ASP A 134 -27.59 -12.38 -9.30
CA ASP A 134 -27.73 -11.79 -7.97
C ASP A 134 -26.55 -12.13 -7.05
N GLU A 135 -25.93 -13.31 -7.21
CA GLU A 135 -24.71 -13.70 -6.49
C GLU A 135 -23.55 -12.76 -6.80
N VAL A 136 -23.39 -12.40 -8.08
CA VAL A 136 -22.36 -11.47 -8.54
C VAL A 136 -22.57 -10.11 -7.89
N ILE A 137 -23.80 -9.59 -7.94
CA ILE A 137 -24.16 -8.30 -7.34
C ILE A 137 -23.89 -8.30 -5.83
N LYS A 138 -24.35 -9.33 -5.10
CA LYS A 138 -24.14 -9.45 -3.64
C LYS A 138 -22.67 -9.58 -3.25
N SER A 139 -21.82 -10.09 -4.15
CA SER A 139 -20.41 -10.29 -3.86
C SER A 139 -19.57 -9.01 -4.01
N ILE A 140 -20.12 -7.91 -4.52
CA ILE A 140 -19.41 -6.64 -4.67
C ILE A 140 -19.05 -6.08 -3.28
N THR A 141 -17.79 -5.68 -3.11
CA THR A 141 -17.25 -5.19 -1.84
C THR A 141 -16.98 -3.69 -1.89
N PHE A 142 -17.27 -3.02 -0.78
CA PHE A 142 -17.15 -1.57 -0.64
C PHE A 142 -16.40 -1.21 0.65
N PRO A 143 -15.66 -0.08 0.69
CA PRO A 143 -14.94 0.37 1.89
C PRO A 143 -15.90 0.78 3.01
N THR A 144 -17.08 1.31 2.65
CA THR A 144 -18.15 1.67 3.58
C THR A 144 -19.45 1.11 3.04
N ARG A 145 -20.24 0.49 3.90
CA ARG A 145 -21.53 -0.12 3.55
C ARG A 145 -22.62 0.42 4.46
N MET A 146 -23.83 0.45 3.93
CA MET A 146 -25.03 0.84 4.66
C MET A 146 -25.97 -0.36 4.72
N ARG A 147 -26.72 -0.46 5.83
CA ARG A 147 -27.93 -1.29 5.93
C ARG A 147 -29.14 -0.42 5.67
N TRP A 148 -30.19 -0.99 5.11
CA TRP A 148 -31.42 -0.27 4.83
C TRP A 148 -32.65 -1.00 5.36
N GLY A 149 -33.55 -0.24 5.97
CA GLY A 149 -34.77 -0.76 6.57
C GLY A 149 -34.47 -1.84 7.61
N SER A 150 -35.14 -2.99 7.47
CA SER A 150 -34.96 -4.17 8.31
C SER A 150 -34.14 -5.28 7.65
N TYR A 151 -33.44 -4.98 6.55
CA TYR A 151 -32.62 -5.97 5.83
C TYR A 151 -31.20 -6.02 6.38
N ASP A 152 -30.66 -7.24 6.52
CA ASP A 152 -29.25 -7.47 6.90
C ASP A 152 -28.28 -7.30 5.71
N PHE A 153 -28.81 -7.13 4.49
CA PHE A 153 -27.98 -6.94 3.30
C PHE A 153 -27.31 -5.56 3.34
N GLU A 154 -25.98 -5.56 3.19
CA GLU A 154 -25.12 -4.39 3.24
C GLU A 154 -24.57 -4.06 1.85
N TYR A 155 -24.74 -2.81 1.41
CA TYR A 155 -24.33 -2.35 0.08
C TYR A 155 -23.95 -0.86 0.13
N ILE A 156 -23.36 -0.33 -0.93
CA ILE A 156 -22.89 1.08 -0.93
C ILE A 156 -24.02 2.09 -0.81
N ARG A 157 -25.13 1.83 -1.51
CA ARG A 157 -26.33 2.66 -1.60
C ARG A 157 -27.54 1.76 -1.87
N PRO A 158 -28.78 2.19 -1.56
CA PRO A 158 -29.98 1.46 -1.91
C PRO A 158 -30.05 1.18 -3.41
N ILE A 159 -30.39 -0.06 -3.77
CA ILE A 159 -30.77 -0.45 -5.14
C ILE A 159 -32.22 -0.02 -5.34
N HIS A 160 -32.54 0.53 -6.51
CA HIS A 160 -33.88 1.04 -6.86
C HIS A 160 -34.50 0.34 -8.07
N TRP A 161 -33.68 -0.11 -9.03
CA TRP A 161 -34.14 -0.88 -10.19
C TRP A 161 -33.05 -1.80 -10.71
N LEU A 162 -33.45 -2.82 -11.47
CA LEU A 162 -32.57 -3.75 -12.16
C LEU A 162 -33.04 -3.91 -13.60
N VAL A 163 -32.13 -3.86 -14.57
CA VAL A 163 -32.39 -4.27 -15.95
C VAL A 163 -31.58 -5.51 -16.25
N SER A 164 -32.21 -6.56 -16.77
CA SER A 164 -31.53 -7.81 -17.11
C SER A 164 -32.11 -8.39 -18.40
N LEU A 165 -31.33 -8.34 -19.48
CA LEU A 165 -31.78 -8.71 -20.82
C LEU A 165 -30.74 -9.57 -21.52
N LEU A 166 -31.18 -10.67 -22.13
CA LEU A 166 -30.43 -11.49 -23.06
C LEU A 166 -30.95 -11.24 -24.49
N ASP A 167 -30.22 -10.43 -25.24
CA ASP A 167 -30.68 -9.70 -26.43
C ASP A 167 -32.00 -8.96 -26.12
N ASN A 168 -33.14 -9.47 -26.54
CA ASN A 168 -34.46 -8.88 -26.32
C ASN A 168 -35.32 -9.63 -25.27
N GLU A 169 -34.81 -10.72 -24.69
CA GLU A 169 -35.50 -11.55 -23.70
C GLU A 169 -35.12 -11.15 -22.27
N GLU A 170 -36.10 -11.08 -21.36
CA GLU A 170 -35.84 -10.78 -19.95
C GLU A 170 -35.26 -11.98 -19.22
N VAL A 171 -34.20 -11.75 -18.44
CA VAL A 171 -33.64 -12.74 -17.52
C VAL A 171 -34.01 -12.33 -16.09
N PRO A 172 -34.74 -13.17 -15.34
CA PRO A 172 -35.17 -12.81 -13.99
C PRO A 172 -33.99 -12.86 -13.01
N VAL A 173 -33.65 -11.71 -12.44
CA VAL A 173 -32.66 -11.54 -11.38
C VAL A 173 -33.36 -10.81 -10.24
N LYS A 174 -33.30 -11.37 -9.03
CA LYS A 174 -33.99 -10.81 -7.87
C LYS A 174 -33.03 -10.53 -6.73
N ILE A 175 -33.08 -9.30 -6.22
CA ILE A 175 -32.34 -8.89 -5.02
C ILE A 175 -33.32 -8.27 -4.05
N LEU A 176 -33.43 -8.89 -2.86
CA LEU A 176 -34.43 -8.53 -1.86
C LEU A 176 -35.85 -8.52 -2.46
N ASP A 177 -36.46 -7.34 -2.52
CA ASP A 177 -37.78 -7.05 -3.06
C ASP A 177 -37.77 -6.52 -4.51
N ILE A 178 -36.59 -6.33 -5.10
CA ILE A 178 -36.43 -5.80 -6.47
C ILE A 178 -36.23 -6.95 -7.45
N THR A 179 -37.06 -6.97 -8.49
CA THR A 179 -36.96 -7.93 -9.60
C THR A 179 -36.54 -7.18 -10.86
N SER A 180 -35.64 -7.76 -11.64
CA SER A 180 -35.22 -7.20 -12.93
C SER A 180 -36.36 -7.15 -13.94
N GLY A 181 -36.23 -6.23 -14.88
CA GLY A 181 -37.06 -6.16 -16.08
C GLY A 181 -36.35 -5.40 -17.19
N ARG A 182 -37.11 -4.67 -18.00
CA ARG A 182 -36.62 -3.85 -19.13
C ARG A 182 -36.62 -2.34 -18.89
N MET A 183 -37.19 -1.88 -17.77
CA MET A 183 -37.33 -0.46 -17.46
C MET A 183 -36.06 0.10 -16.81
N THR A 184 -35.44 1.11 -17.43
CA THR A 184 -34.36 1.91 -16.87
C THR A 184 -34.82 3.35 -16.63
N ARG A 185 -33.97 4.16 -15.99
CA ARG A 185 -34.25 5.56 -15.67
C ARG A 185 -33.29 6.51 -16.37
N GLY A 186 -33.85 7.52 -17.02
CA GLY A 186 -33.12 8.66 -17.58
C GLY A 186 -32.51 9.60 -16.53
N HIS A 187 -31.99 10.73 -17.00
CA HIS A 187 -31.45 11.77 -16.13
C HIS A 187 -32.53 12.31 -15.20
N ARG A 188 -32.23 12.43 -13.90
CA ARG A 188 -33.19 12.75 -12.83
C ARG A 188 -34.12 13.95 -13.12
N PHE A 189 -33.61 14.96 -13.82
CA PHE A 189 -34.35 16.19 -14.11
C PHE A 189 -34.64 16.43 -15.60
N LEU A 190 -33.99 15.69 -16.51
CA LEU A 190 -34.05 15.98 -17.95
C LEU A 190 -34.67 14.83 -18.76
N GLY A 191 -34.54 13.61 -18.26
CA GLY A 191 -35.07 12.41 -18.91
C GLY A 191 -36.23 11.83 -18.13
N GLU A 192 -36.80 10.79 -18.70
CA GLU A 192 -37.89 10.00 -18.14
C GLU A 192 -37.46 8.53 -17.99
N ASP A 193 -38.31 7.72 -17.37
CA ASP A 193 -38.14 6.27 -17.37
C ASP A 193 -38.39 5.72 -18.79
N ILE A 194 -37.54 4.79 -19.24
CA ILE A 194 -37.57 4.25 -20.61
C ILE A 194 -37.33 2.74 -20.63
N GLU A 195 -38.00 2.04 -21.54
CA GLU A 195 -37.77 0.63 -21.78
C GLU A 195 -36.60 0.38 -22.74
N ILE A 196 -35.79 -0.64 -22.41
CA ILE A 196 -34.76 -1.19 -23.27
C ILE A 196 -35.35 -2.38 -24.03
N ASP A 197 -35.62 -2.19 -25.31
CA ASP A 197 -36.17 -3.20 -26.22
C ASP A 197 -35.19 -4.34 -26.48
N ASP A 198 -33.94 -4.00 -26.76
CA ASP A 198 -32.83 -4.91 -26.99
C ASP A 198 -31.59 -4.43 -26.21
N ALA A 199 -30.85 -5.37 -25.62
CA ALA A 199 -29.63 -5.14 -24.86
C ALA A 199 -28.64 -4.20 -25.59
N LYS A 200 -28.52 -4.30 -26.93
CA LYS A 200 -27.60 -3.47 -27.74
C LYS A 200 -28.02 -2.00 -27.82
N ASN A 201 -29.29 -1.70 -27.61
CA ASN A 201 -29.82 -0.34 -27.69
C ASN A 201 -29.61 0.47 -26.41
N TYR A 202 -29.08 -0.16 -25.34
CA TYR A 202 -28.93 0.44 -24.02
C TYR A 202 -28.30 1.84 -24.04
N VAL A 203 -27.14 1.98 -24.70
CA VAL A 203 -26.37 3.23 -24.72
C VAL A 203 -27.13 4.34 -25.47
N GLU A 204 -27.67 4.04 -26.65
CA GLU A 204 -28.42 5.00 -27.47
C GLU A 204 -29.72 5.44 -26.79
N LYS A 205 -30.47 4.50 -26.19
CA LYS A 205 -31.71 4.79 -25.45
C LYS A 205 -31.45 5.71 -24.27
N LEU A 206 -30.44 5.42 -23.46
CA LEU A 206 -30.11 6.28 -22.31
C LEU A 206 -29.55 7.64 -22.74
N LYS A 207 -28.79 7.70 -23.84
CA LYS A 207 -28.34 8.97 -24.42
C LYS A 207 -29.53 9.86 -24.83
N SER A 208 -30.60 9.27 -25.39
CA SER A 208 -31.84 10.00 -25.71
C SER A 208 -32.57 10.55 -24.47
N GLN A 209 -32.28 9.98 -23.29
CA GLN A 209 -32.78 10.40 -21.98
C GLN A 209 -31.74 11.17 -21.16
N PHE A 210 -30.80 11.83 -21.86
CA PHE A 210 -29.75 12.67 -21.27
C PHE A 210 -28.83 11.90 -20.31
N VAL A 211 -28.46 10.66 -20.62
CA VAL A 211 -27.50 9.89 -19.83
C VAL A 211 -26.40 9.36 -20.74
N ILE A 212 -25.18 9.84 -20.54
CA ILE A 212 -23.99 9.29 -21.21
C ILE A 212 -23.42 8.22 -20.28
N VAL A 213 -23.80 6.96 -20.48
CA VAL A 213 -23.43 5.84 -19.57
C VAL A 213 -21.98 5.40 -19.70
N ASP A 214 -21.37 5.59 -20.86
CA ASP A 214 -19.94 5.31 -21.06
C ASP A 214 -19.10 6.38 -20.37
N ALA A 215 -18.51 5.99 -19.25
CA ALA A 215 -17.68 6.86 -18.43
C ALA A 215 -16.44 7.38 -19.19
N LYS A 216 -15.89 6.62 -20.16
CA LYS A 216 -14.77 7.08 -20.98
C LYS A 216 -15.22 8.15 -21.96
N ALA A 217 -16.35 7.93 -22.64
CA ALA A 217 -16.92 8.93 -23.53
C ALA A 217 -17.31 10.21 -22.77
N ARG A 218 -17.93 10.08 -21.60
CA ARG A 218 -18.30 11.20 -20.72
C ARG A 218 -17.08 11.99 -20.25
N LYS A 219 -16.02 11.30 -19.82
CA LYS A 219 -14.73 11.93 -19.43
C LYS A 219 -14.12 12.74 -20.57
N GLN A 220 -14.12 12.19 -21.79
CA GLN A 220 -13.61 12.90 -22.97
C GLN A 220 -14.45 14.14 -23.28
N ILE A 221 -15.78 14.05 -23.21
CA ILE A 221 -16.67 15.20 -23.42
C ILE A 221 -16.37 16.32 -22.41
N ILE A 222 -16.13 15.98 -21.14
CA ILE A 222 -15.75 16.98 -20.12
C ILE A 222 -14.42 17.64 -20.50
N ALA A 223 -13.40 16.84 -20.82
CA ALA A 223 -12.08 17.36 -21.20
C ALA A 223 -12.16 18.27 -22.43
N ASP A 224 -12.84 17.84 -23.50
CA ASP A 224 -13.01 18.63 -24.73
C ASP A 224 -13.71 19.97 -24.46
N GLN A 225 -14.70 19.98 -23.56
CA GLN A 225 -15.40 21.22 -23.19
C GLN A 225 -14.52 22.15 -22.33
N ILE A 226 -13.70 21.61 -21.42
CA ILE A 226 -12.70 22.38 -20.64
C ILE A 226 -11.66 22.98 -21.59
N ASP A 227 -11.09 22.18 -22.48
CA ASP A 227 -10.08 22.61 -23.46
C ASP A 227 -10.61 23.74 -24.35
N LYS A 228 -11.89 23.65 -24.75
CA LYS A 228 -12.54 24.71 -25.49
C LYS A 228 -12.63 26.01 -24.69
N ILE A 229 -13.06 25.96 -23.42
CA ILE A 229 -13.08 27.14 -22.55
C ILE A 229 -11.67 27.71 -22.37
N ALA A 230 -10.66 26.85 -22.24
CA ALA A 230 -9.26 27.24 -22.13
C ALA A 230 -8.81 28.07 -23.35
N GLN A 231 -9.07 27.54 -24.55
CA GLN A 231 -8.70 28.15 -25.82
C GLN A 231 -9.43 29.47 -26.06
N ASP A 232 -10.74 29.51 -25.81
CA ASP A 232 -11.59 30.69 -26.02
C ASP A 232 -11.17 31.87 -25.12
N ASN A 233 -10.57 31.60 -23.96
CA ASN A 233 -10.14 32.61 -22.98
C ASN A 233 -8.62 32.80 -22.87
N ASN A 234 -7.82 32.05 -23.65
CA ASN A 234 -6.36 32.03 -23.57
C ASN A 234 -5.84 31.71 -22.16
N TRP A 235 -6.44 30.71 -21.52
CA TRP A 235 -6.10 30.23 -20.18
C TRP A 235 -5.27 28.96 -20.21
N ASP A 236 -4.47 28.79 -19.16
CA ASP A 236 -3.78 27.54 -18.87
C ASP A 236 -4.53 26.81 -17.74
N ILE A 237 -4.95 25.58 -17.99
CA ILE A 237 -5.72 24.79 -17.05
C ILE A 237 -5.04 23.44 -16.91
N ASP A 238 -4.45 23.22 -15.75
CA ASP A 238 -3.93 21.92 -15.38
C ASP A 238 -5.09 20.99 -15.02
N VAL A 239 -5.52 20.17 -15.99
CA VAL A 239 -6.62 19.22 -15.80
C VAL A 239 -6.11 18.02 -15.00
N ASP A 240 -6.20 18.15 -13.69
CA ASP A 240 -5.88 17.06 -12.75
C ASP A 240 -6.67 15.78 -13.11
N PRO A 241 -5.99 14.66 -13.44
CA PRO A 241 -6.65 13.44 -13.89
C PRO A 241 -7.57 12.79 -12.86
N ASP A 242 -7.28 12.96 -11.57
CA ASP A 242 -8.04 12.41 -10.45
C ASP A 242 -9.30 13.25 -10.21
N LEU A 243 -9.18 14.59 -10.23
CA LEU A 243 -10.34 15.47 -10.18
C LEU A 243 -11.26 15.24 -11.39
N LEU A 244 -10.69 15.09 -12.59
CA LEU A 244 -11.47 14.79 -13.79
C LEU A 244 -12.20 13.44 -13.67
N GLU A 245 -11.57 12.43 -13.07
CA GLU A 245 -12.22 11.15 -12.78
C GLU A 245 -13.34 11.29 -11.73
N GLU A 246 -13.12 12.10 -10.70
CA GLU A 246 -14.14 12.37 -9.68
C GLU A 246 -15.34 13.08 -10.29
N VAL A 247 -15.12 14.17 -11.04
CA VAL A 247 -16.17 14.93 -11.74
C VAL A 247 -16.91 14.06 -12.75
N ASN A 248 -16.19 13.23 -13.51
CA ASN A 248 -16.81 12.25 -14.40
C ASN A 248 -17.77 11.30 -13.67
N ASN A 249 -17.50 10.99 -12.41
CA ASN A 249 -18.32 10.14 -11.56
C ASN A 249 -19.33 10.90 -10.69
N LEU A 250 -19.47 12.23 -10.88
CA LEU A 250 -20.51 13.07 -10.27
C LEU A 250 -21.66 13.39 -11.22
N VAL A 251 -21.49 13.15 -12.53
CA VAL A 251 -22.45 13.57 -13.55
C VAL A 251 -22.89 12.42 -14.47
N GLU A 252 -24.11 12.50 -14.99
CA GLU A 252 -24.65 11.63 -16.05
C GLU A 252 -24.63 12.35 -17.41
N TYR A 253 -24.79 13.67 -17.41
CA TYR A 253 -24.77 14.53 -18.60
C TYR A 253 -23.98 15.82 -18.34
N PRO A 254 -22.71 15.90 -18.74
CA PRO A 254 -21.85 17.03 -18.41
C PRO A 254 -22.09 18.25 -19.30
N THR A 255 -22.27 19.41 -18.68
CA THR A 255 -22.08 20.74 -19.28
C THR A 255 -21.10 21.55 -18.44
N THR A 256 -19.95 21.91 -19.00
CA THR A 256 -18.96 22.76 -18.33
C THR A 256 -19.35 24.23 -18.41
N PHE A 257 -18.98 25.00 -17.38
CA PHE A 257 -19.09 26.45 -17.35
C PHE A 257 -17.89 27.03 -16.60
N TYR A 258 -17.62 28.32 -16.76
CA TYR A 258 -16.67 29.02 -15.90
C TYR A 258 -17.38 30.08 -15.07
N GLY A 259 -16.86 30.34 -13.88
CA GLY A 259 -17.27 31.41 -12.99
C GLY A 259 -16.05 32.25 -12.56
N SER A 260 -16.31 33.32 -11.85
CA SER A 260 -15.31 34.29 -11.39
C SER A 260 -15.42 34.60 -9.90
N PHE A 261 -14.33 35.10 -9.33
CA PHE A 261 -14.31 35.64 -7.97
C PHE A 261 -13.49 36.93 -7.90
N ASP A 262 -13.54 37.63 -6.76
CA ASP A 262 -12.84 38.91 -6.60
C ASP A 262 -11.31 38.69 -6.54
N LYS A 263 -10.55 39.52 -7.26
CA LYS A 263 -9.08 39.44 -7.31
C LYS A 263 -8.41 39.60 -5.94
N LYS A 264 -9.08 40.20 -4.96
CA LYS A 264 -8.55 40.32 -3.59
C LYS A 264 -8.16 38.98 -2.97
N TYR A 265 -8.82 37.88 -3.32
CA TYR A 265 -8.50 36.57 -2.75
C TYR A 265 -7.16 36.01 -3.24
N LEU A 266 -6.60 36.55 -4.33
CA LEU A 266 -5.26 36.17 -4.82
C LEU A 266 -4.13 36.64 -3.88
N GLU A 267 -4.44 37.37 -2.80
CA GLU A 267 -3.50 37.65 -1.70
C GLU A 267 -3.31 36.46 -0.76
N ILE A 268 -4.23 35.50 -0.76
CA ILE A 268 -4.16 34.26 0.01
C ILE A 268 -3.23 33.27 -0.72
N PRO A 269 -2.45 32.42 -0.01
CA PRO A 269 -1.65 31.39 -0.65
C PRO A 269 -2.44 30.54 -1.66
N ASP A 270 -1.82 30.26 -2.81
CA ASP A 270 -2.41 29.49 -3.92
C ASP A 270 -2.96 28.15 -3.42
N GLU A 271 -2.28 27.47 -2.50
CA GLU A 271 -2.68 26.17 -1.97
C GLU A 271 -4.05 26.22 -1.28
N VAL A 272 -4.36 27.30 -0.56
CA VAL A 272 -5.67 27.48 0.11
C VAL A 272 -6.78 27.67 -0.92
N LEU A 273 -6.52 28.47 -1.96
CA LEU A 273 -7.47 28.74 -3.04
C LEU A 273 -7.72 27.47 -3.86
N ILE A 274 -6.66 26.74 -4.18
CA ILE A 274 -6.72 25.48 -4.92
C ILE A 274 -7.49 24.45 -4.11
N THR A 275 -7.21 24.26 -2.81
CA THR A 275 -7.97 23.33 -1.95
C THR A 275 -9.45 23.70 -1.88
N SER A 276 -9.76 24.99 -1.71
CA SER A 276 -11.15 25.48 -1.69
C SER A 276 -11.89 25.17 -3.00
N MET A 277 -11.23 25.34 -4.15
CA MET A 277 -11.82 25.07 -5.46
C MET A 277 -11.88 23.58 -5.79
N LYS A 278 -10.74 22.88 -5.70
CA LYS A 278 -10.57 21.48 -6.06
C LYS A 278 -11.23 20.55 -5.05
N ASP A 279 -10.80 20.57 -3.79
CA ASP A 279 -11.14 19.55 -2.80
C ASP A 279 -12.47 19.82 -2.10
N ASN A 280 -12.98 21.05 -2.10
CA ASN A 280 -14.29 21.35 -1.51
C ASN A 280 -15.40 21.54 -2.56
N GLN A 281 -15.09 22.12 -3.73
CA GLN A 281 -16.09 22.46 -4.74
C GLN A 281 -16.00 21.65 -6.06
N ARG A 282 -14.94 20.86 -6.26
CA ARG A 282 -14.70 20.08 -7.49
C ARG A 282 -14.59 20.95 -8.74
N TYR A 283 -13.98 22.12 -8.57
CA TYR A 283 -13.69 23.03 -9.66
C TYR A 283 -12.24 22.87 -10.15
N PHE A 284 -12.04 23.05 -11.45
CA PHE A 284 -10.72 23.21 -12.04
C PHE A 284 -10.31 24.67 -11.90
N TYR A 285 -9.16 24.90 -11.28
CA TYR A 285 -8.61 26.23 -11.12
C TYR A 285 -7.95 26.69 -12.41
N VAL A 286 -7.90 28.01 -12.62
CA VAL A 286 -7.40 28.61 -13.87
C VAL A 286 -6.08 29.32 -13.60
N ARG A 287 -5.10 29.15 -14.49
CA ARG A 287 -3.86 29.92 -14.52
C ARG A 287 -3.80 30.82 -15.76
N ASP A 288 -3.06 31.92 -15.62
CA ASP A 288 -2.68 32.74 -16.77
C ASP A 288 -1.48 32.12 -17.51
N GLN A 289 -1.12 32.71 -18.66
CA GLN A 289 0.03 32.26 -19.47
C GLN A 289 1.39 32.46 -18.77
N ALA A 290 1.43 33.16 -17.63
CA ALA A 290 2.62 33.30 -16.79
C ALA A 290 2.65 32.26 -15.65
N GLY A 291 1.68 31.35 -15.60
CA GLY A 291 1.55 30.30 -14.58
C GLY A 291 0.94 30.77 -13.26
N LYS A 292 0.47 32.02 -13.17
CA LYS A 292 -0.15 32.56 -11.94
C LYS A 292 -1.62 32.21 -11.88
N LEU A 293 -2.12 31.98 -10.66
CA LEU A 293 -3.54 31.72 -10.46
C LEU A 293 -4.38 32.93 -10.91
N ALA A 294 -5.40 32.66 -11.72
CA ALA A 294 -6.36 33.65 -12.20
C ALA A 294 -7.66 33.58 -11.37
N PRO A 295 -8.45 34.67 -11.29
CA PRO A 295 -9.65 34.74 -10.46
C PRO A 295 -10.87 34.04 -11.12
N TYR A 296 -10.64 32.86 -11.70
CA TYR A 296 -11.61 32.08 -12.44
C TYR A 296 -11.52 30.61 -12.06
N PHE A 297 -12.64 29.92 -12.23
CA PHE A 297 -12.72 28.48 -12.03
C PHE A 297 -13.66 27.87 -13.06
N ILE A 298 -13.48 26.59 -13.35
CA ILE A 298 -14.36 25.81 -14.23
C ILE A 298 -15.08 24.76 -13.42
N GLY A 299 -16.42 24.77 -13.51
CA GLY A 299 -17.28 23.76 -12.91
C GLY A 299 -17.97 22.91 -13.98
N VAL A 300 -18.47 21.75 -13.55
CA VAL A 300 -19.21 20.84 -14.43
C VAL A 300 -20.58 20.59 -13.84
N ARG A 301 -21.62 20.95 -14.59
CA ARG A 301 -23.00 20.70 -14.23
C ARG A 301 -23.43 19.31 -14.70
N ASN A 302 -24.15 18.59 -13.85
CA ASN A 302 -24.98 17.46 -14.29
C ASN A 302 -26.30 17.97 -14.90
N GLY A 303 -26.31 18.21 -16.20
CA GLY A 303 -27.46 18.73 -16.93
C GLY A 303 -27.06 19.48 -18.20
N ASN A 304 -28.04 20.09 -18.86
CA ASN A 304 -27.86 20.87 -20.09
C ASN A 304 -27.52 22.35 -19.81
N SER A 305 -27.48 23.17 -20.86
CA SER A 305 -27.20 24.61 -20.80
C SER A 305 -28.37 25.47 -20.33
N GLU A 306 -29.54 24.89 -20.05
CA GLU A 306 -30.73 25.64 -19.67
C GLU A 306 -30.55 26.30 -18.30
N HIS A 307 -30.71 27.63 -18.22
CA HIS A 307 -30.46 28.43 -17.01
C HIS A 307 -29.02 28.33 -16.46
N ILE A 308 -28.02 28.11 -17.31
CA ILE A 308 -26.62 28.00 -16.88
C ILE A 308 -26.12 29.22 -16.09
N GLU A 309 -26.59 30.42 -16.42
CA GLU A 309 -26.28 31.66 -15.69
C GLU A 309 -26.65 31.61 -14.20
N ASN A 310 -27.76 30.94 -13.85
CA ASN A 310 -28.15 30.78 -12.45
C ASN A 310 -27.24 29.79 -11.73
N VAL A 311 -26.75 28.77 -12.44
CA VAL A 311 -25.79 27.79 -11.92
C VAL A 311 -24.44 28.47 -11.66
N ILE A 312 -23.95 29.29 -12.60
CA ILE A 312 -22.73 30.08 -12.44
C ILE A 312 -22.82 30.94 -11.18
N ARG A 313 -23.86 31.79 -11.06
CA ARG A 313 -24.04 32.68 -9.90
C ARG A 313 -24.16 31.92 -8.57
N GLY A 314 -24.84 30.76 -8.59
CA GLY A 314 -24.96 29.90 -7.41
C GLY A 314 -23.60 29.40 -6.95
N ASN A 315 -22.79 28.89 -7.89
CA ASN A 315 -21.47 28.36 -7.63
C ASN A 315 -20.45 29.44 -7.23
N GLU A 316 -20.49 30.61 -7.88
CA GLU A 316 -19.71 31.79 -7.48
C GLU A 316 -20.03 32.18 -6.04
N LYS A 317 -21.32 32.25 -5.66
CA LYS A 317 -21.73 32.59 -4.29
C LYS A 317 -21.22 31.59 -3.26
N VAL A 318 -21.27 30.29 -3.57
CA VAL A 318 -20.77 29.23 -2.67
C VAL A 318 -19.26 29.33 -2.52
N LEU A 319 -18.52 29.54 -3.60
CA LEU A 319 -17.06 29.70 -3.55
C LEU A 319 -16.68 30.96 -2.78
N VAL A 320 -17.31 32.11 -3.07
CA VAL A 320 -17.02 33.38 -2.39
C VAL A 320 -17.19 33.27 -0.88
N ALA A 321 -18.25 32.59 -0.40
CA ALA A 321 -18.43 32.39 1.04
C ALA A 321 -17.24 31.64 1.67
N ARG A 322 -16.74 30.59 0.99
CA ARG A 322 -15.57 29.83 1.44
C ARG A 322 -14.27 30.65 1.38
N LEU A 323 -14.10 31.46 0.34
CA LEU A 323 -12.93 32.32 0.18
C LEU A 323 -12.89 33.46 1.20
N GLU A 324 -14.04 34.00 1.61
CA GLU A 324 -14.12 34.95 2.73
C GLU A 324 -13.70 34.32 4.05
N ASP A 325 -14.14 33.09 4.35
CA ASP A 325 -13.72 32.38 5.55
C ASP A 325 -12.20 32.13 5.53
N ALA A 326 -11.65 31.67 4.40
CA ALA A 326 -10.22 31.48 4.23
C ALA A 326 -9.42 32.80 4.40
N ASP A 327 -9.88 33.90 3.77
CA ASP A 327 -9.26 35.23 3.92
C ASP A 327 -9.25 35.69 5.38
N PHE A 328 -10.38 35.50 6.07
CA PHE A 328 -10.51 35.84 7.47
C PHE A 328 -9.54 35.03 8.34
N PHE A 329 -9.48 33.70 8.19
CA PHE A 329 -8.55 32.87 8.95
C PHE A 329 -7.10 33.24 8.67
N PHE A 330 -6.74 33.44 7.40
CA PHE A 330 -5.38 33.83 7.01
C PHE A 330 -4.95 35.15 7.67
N LYS A 331 -5.83 36.14 7.71
CA LYS A 331 -5.57 37.44 8.34
C LYS A 331 -5.59 37.39 9.86
N GLU A 332 -6.49 36.62 10.46
CA GLU A 332 -6.54 36.45 11.92
C GLU A 332 -5.29 35.73 12.44
N ASP A 333 -4.81 34.72 11.72
CA ASP A 333 -3.67 33.93 12.18
C ASP A 333 -2.36 34.74 12.20
N GLN A 334 -2.20 35.68 11.26
CA GLN A 334 -1.05 36.58 11.20
C GLN A 334 -0.98 37.59 12.37
N LYS A 335 -2.04 37.73 13.18
CA LYS A 335 -2.04 38.63 14.35
C LYS A 335 -1.31 38.06 15.56
N LYS A 336 -1.00 36.76 15.56
CA LYS A 336 -0.32 36.05 16.63
C LYS A 336 1.10 35.71 16.23
N THR A 337 1.96 35.49 17.21
CA THR A 337 3.33 35.02 16.98
C THR A 337 3.39 33.49 16.99
N ILE A 338 4.45 32.92 16.39
CA ILE A 338 4.73 31.48 16.46
C ILE A 338 4.77 31.01 17.93
N ALA A 339 5.35 31.80 18.82
CA ALA A 339 5.43 31.48 20.25
C ALA A 339 4.03 31.36 20.90
N ASP A 340 3.08 32.22 20.52
CA ASP A 340 1.70 32.14 21.02
C ASP A 340 1.02 30.84 20.60
N TYR A 341 1.29 30.36 19.38
CA TYR A 341 0.78 29.08 18.88
C TYR A 341 1.45 27.89 19.57
N VAL A 342 2.78 27.91 19.72
CA VAL A 342 3.52 26.86 20.44
C VAL A 342 3.03 26.73 21.89
N GLU A 343 2.68 27.84 22.55
CA GLU A 343 2.13 27.79 23.91
C GLU A 343 0.80 27.01 23.98
N LYS A 344 -0.08 27.17 22.98
CA LYS A 344 -1.35 26.42 22.90
C LYS A 344 -1.13 24.91 22.78
N LEU A 345 -0.03 24.47 22.14
CA LEU A 345 0.28 23.05 21.95
C LEU A 345 0.51 22.28 23.26
N LYS A 346 0.72 22.98 24.39
CA LYS A 346 0.74 22.38 25.73
C LYS A 346 -0.63 21.84 26.15
N SER A 347 -1.70 22.28 25.52
CA SER A 347 -3.07 21.78 25.78
C SER A 347 -3.56 20.77 24.74
N VAL A 348 -2.85 20.66 23.61
CA VAL A 348 -3.21 19.72 22.53
C VAL A 348 -2.68 18.34 22.89
N ASN A 349 -3.57 17.38 23.09
CA ASN A 349 -3.22 16.01 23.44
C ASN A 349 -2.66 15.29 22.20
N PHE A 350 -1.38 14.90 22.22
CA PHE A 350 -0.83 14.02 21.18
C PHE A 350 -1.37 12.59 21.38
N HIS A 351 -1.30 12.09 22.61
CA HIS A 351 -1.95 10.85 22.99
C HIS A 351 -2.05 10.75 24.52
N VAL A 352 -3.19 10.27 25.06
CA VAL A 352 -3.44 10.27 26.51
C VAL A 352 -2.38 9.52 27.33
N LYS A 353 -1.81 8.44 26.78
CA LYS A 353 -0.74 7.67 27.42
C LYS A 353 0.65 8.29 27.27
N ILE A 354 0.86 9.16 26.28
CA ILE A 354 2.18 9.68 25.93
C ILE A 354 2.32 11.10 26.48
N GLY A 355 1.51 12.03 26.01
CA GLY A 355 1.55 13.42 26.42
C GLY A 355 0.91 14.36 25.41
N THR A 356 1.27 15.62 25.53
CA THR A 356 0.84 16.75 24.70
C THR A 356 1.71 16.88 23.45
N MET A 357 1.26 17.67 22.49
CA MET A 357 2.05 17.97 21.28
C MET A 357 3.32 18.74 21.63
N TYR A 358 3.27 19.66 22.61
CA TYR A 358 4.46 20.36 23.10
C TYR A 358 5.49 19.40 23.70
N GLU A 359 5.06 18.44 24.53
CA GLU A 359 5.97 17.42 25.09
C GLU A 359 6.57 16.53 23.98
N LYS A 360 5.82 16.27 22.91
CA LYS A 360 6.35 15.59 21.72
C LYS A 360 7.43 16.42 21.03
N MET A 361 7.18 17.70 20.77
CA MET A 361 8.18 18.60 20.18
C MET A 361 9.47 18.63 20.99
N ALA A 362 9.39 18.70 22.32
CA ALA A 362 10.57 18.69 23.19
C ALA A 362 11.38 17.38 23.12
N ARG A 363 10.74 16.23 22.89
CA ARG A 363 11.44 14.95 22.66
C ARG A 363 12.05 14.91 21.26
N VAL A 364 11.30 15.37 20.26
CA VAL A 364 11.78 15.47 18.86
C VAL A 364 12.99 16.39 18.76
N HIS A 365 13.02 17.52 19.49
CA HIS A 365 14.19 18.40 19.55
C HIS A 365 15.45 17.66 20.05
N GLN A 366 15.35 16.91 21.15
CA GLN A 366 16.47 16.13 21.69
C GLN A 366 16.92 15.02 20.72
N ILE A 367 15.98 14.36 20.04
CA ILE A 367 16.30 13.37 19.01
C ILE A 367 17.01 14.06 17.83
N ALA A 368 16.49 15.20 17.37
CA ALA A 368 17.05 15.96 16.26
C ALA A 368 18.47 16.46 16.55
N GLU A 369 18.76 16.89 17.79
CA GLU A 369 20.10 17.26 18.24
C GLU A 369 21.09 16.09 18.07
N HIS A 370 20.72 14.90 18.54
CA HIS A 370 21.55 13.71 18.38
C HIS A 370 21.72 13.29 16.91
N LEU A 371 20.65 13.36 16.12
CA LEU A 371 20.70 13.03 14.70
C LEU A 371 21.56 14.03 13.92
N ALA A 372 21.61 15.31 14.31
CA ALA A 372 22.48 16.30 13.67
C ALA A 372 23.95 15.90 13.76
N GLU A 373 24.39 15.43 14.95
CA GLU A 373 25.74 14.93 15.17
C GLU A 373 26.00 13.64 14.38
N LEU A 374 25.07 12.68 14.47
CA LEU A 374 25.20 11.38 13.81
C LEU A 374 25.26 11.50 12.28
N PHE A 375 24.43 12.37 11.70
CA PHE A 375 24.36 12.62 10.26
C PHE A 375 25.36 13.66 9.78
N GLN A 376 26.21 14.19 10.68
CA GLN A 376 27.27 15.15 10.38
C GLN A 376 26.74 16.41 9.68
N LEU A 377 25.60 16.93 10.15
CA LEU A 377 25.06 18.19 9.67
C LEU A 377 26.01 19.34 10.01
N ASP A 378 26.10 20.33 9.13
CA ASP A 378 26.92 21.51 9.41
C ASP A 378 26.30 22.40 10.49
N ALA A 379 27.04 23.43 10.94
CA ALA A 379 26.59 24.30 12.02
C ALA A 379 25.32 25.11 11.67
N THR A 380 25.11 25.45 10.40
CA THR A 380 23.92 26.16 9.93
C THR A 380 22.75 25.19 9.85
N GLU A 381 22.95 24.03 9.23
CA GLU A 381 21.95 22.96 9.14
C GLU A 381 21.48 22.51 10.53
N THR A 382 22.41 22.35 11.48
CA THR A 382 22.10 22.00 12.88
C THR A 382 21.28 23.08 13.55
N LYS A 383 21.67 24.35 13.40
CA LYS A 383 20.92 25.48 13.98
C LYS A 383 19.50 25.55 13.43
N ASP A 384 19.33 25.42 12.11
CA ASP A 384 18.02 25.45 11.46
C ASP A 384 17.17 24.23 11.84
N LEU A 385 17.76 23.03 11.98
CA LEU A 385 17.09 21.83 12.45
C LEU A 385 16.53 22.00 13.86
N LEU A 386 17.35 22.48 14.79
CA LEU A 386 16.92 22.72 16.17
C LEU A 386 15.82 23.78 16.21
N ARG A 387 15.98 24.88 15.46
CA ARG A 387 14.95 25.93 15.37
C ARG A 387 13.64 25.38 14.80
N ALA A 388 13.69 24.59 13.73
CA ALA A 388 12.50 23.97 13.15
C ALA A 388 11.83 23.03 14.16
N SER A 389 12.60 22.19 14.86
CA SER A 389 12.07 21.25 15.86
C SER A 389 11.36 21.95 17.04
N ASP A 390 11.71 23.20 17.34
CA ASP A 390 11.04 24.02 18.36
C ASP A 390 9.66 24.52 17.96
N ILE A 391 9.34 24.54 16.66
CA ILE A 391 8.15 25.22 16.14
C ILE A 391 7.31 24.39 15.18
N TYR A 392 7.80 23.30 14.59
CA TYR A 392 7.22 22.63 13.41
C TYR A 392 5.75 22.13 13.49
N LYS A 393 5.11 22.18 14.65
CA LYS A 393 3.69 21.85 14.84
C LYS A 393 2.80 23.06 15.16
N PHE A 394 3.32 24.28 15.12
CA PHE A 394 2.58 25.49 15.53
C PHE A 394 1.33 25.72 14.67
N ASP A 395 1.37 25.28 13.42
CA ASP A 395 0.28 25.45 12.47
C ASP A 395 -0.97 24.63 12.84
N LEU A 396 -0.82 23.52 13.56
CA LEU A 396 -1.93 22.66 14.02
C LEU A 396 -3.00 23.38 14.84
N VAL A 397 -2.68 24.55 15.41
CA VAL A 397 -3.57 25.36 16.25
C VAL A 397 -3.86 26.74 15.68
N THR A 398 -3.60 26.90 14.38
CA THR A 398 -4.06 28.02 13.55
C THR A 398 -5.50 27.79 13.13
N ASN A 399 -6.25 28.87 12.93
CA ASN A 399 -7.63 28.75 12.47
C ASN A 399 -7.67 28.18 11.04
N MET A 400 -6.67 28.53 10.20
CA MET A 400 -6.56 28.00 8.84
C MET A 400 -6.47 26.47 8.83
N VAL A 401 -5.60 25.86 9.64
CA VAL A 401 -5.45 24.40 9.67
C VAL A 401 -6.63 23.71 10.38
N ASP A 402 -7.32 24.39 11.30
CA ASP A 402 -8.54 23.87 11.92
C ASP A 402 -9.67 23.70 10.86
N GLU A 403 -9.81 24.65 9.93
CA GLU A 403 -10.78 24.54 8.82
C GLU A 403 -10.24 23.69 7.65
N PHE A 404 -8.96 23.83 7.29
CA PHE A 404 -8.31 23.16 6.16
C PHE A 404 -7.20 22.21 6.63
N SER A 405 -7.60 21.12 7.28
CA SER A 405 -6.70 20.15 7.91
C SER A 405 -5.67 19.51 6.96
N GLU A 406 -6.00 19.44 5.67
CA GLU A 406 -5.15 18.97 4.58
C GLU A 406 -3.96 19.90 4.29
N LEU A 407 -4.02 21.16 4.74
CA LEU A 407 -2.97 22.16 4.54
C LEU A 407 -1.96 22.26 5.68
N GLN A 408 -2.03 21.35 6.66
CA GLN A 408 -0.99 21.24 7.69
C GLN A 408 0.40 21.02 7.05
N GLY A 409 1.44 21.58 7.65
CA GLY A 409 2.80 21.65 7.11
C GLY A 409 2.96 22.73 6.04
N VAL A 410 2.05 22.77 5.05
CA VAL A 410 2.07 23.79 3.99
C VAL A 410 1.83 25.18 4.58
N MET A 411 0.76 25.33 5.37
CA MET A 411 0.51 26.60 6.07
C MET A 411 1.58 26.89 7.14
N GLY A 412 2.16 25.85 7.76
CA GLY A 412 3.28 26.00 8.67
C GLY A 412 4.50 26.65 7.99
N GLU A 413 4.85 26.21 6.79
CA GLU A 413 5.91 26.84 5.96
C GLU A 413 5.54 28.30 5.65
N LYS A 414 4.38 28.55 5.03
CA LYS A 414 3.98 29.90 4.62
C LYS A 414 3.93 30.88 5.79
N TYR A 415 3.37 30.47 6.92
CA TYR A 415 3.33 31.31 8.11
C TYR A 415 4.71 31.51 8.73
N ALA A 416 5.58 30.50 8.73
CA ALA A 416 6.95 30.66 9.22
C ALA A 416 7.73 31.70 8.39
N GLU A 417 7.60 31.67 7.07
CA GLU A 417 8.19 32.67 6.17
C GLU A 417 7.64 34.08 6.44
N ILE A 418 6.31 34.22 6.49
CA ILE A 418 5.64 35.51 6.77
C ILE A 418 6.07 36.07 8.13
N MET A 419 6.29 35.20 9.12
CA MET A 419 6.69 35.57 10.48
C MET A 419 8.22 35.70 10.66
N GLY A 420 9.00 35.55 9.58
CA GLY A 420 10.42 35.90 9.54
C GLY A 420 11.40 34.78 9.88
N GLU A 421 10.98 33.52 9.84
CA GLU A 421 11.91 32.37 9.90
C GLU A 421 12.74 32.24 8.61
N THR A 422 13.82 31.47 8.65
CA THR A 422 14.63 31.18 7.45
C THR A 422 13.90 30.22 6.52
N GLU A 423 14.22 30.27 5.23
CA GLU A 423 13.69 29.34 4.22
C GLU A 423 13.94 27.87 4.59
N ALA A 424 15.14 27.56 5.11
CA ALA A 424 15.48 26.21 5.56
C ALA A 424 14.59 25.73 6.72
N VAL A 425 14.29 26.60 7.69
CA VAL A 425 13.37 26.30 8.79
C VAL A 425 11.96 26.10 8.26
N ALA A 426 11.45 27.03 7.46
CA ALA A 426 10.10 26.96 6.91
C ALA A 426 9.87 25.70 6.05
N HIS A 427 10.79 25.39 5.15
CA HIS A 427 10.75 24.17 4.33
C HIS A 427 10.78 22.91 5.20
N ALA A 428 11.61 22.86 6.25
CA ALA A 428 11.64 21.71 7.16
C ALA A 428 10.29 21.49 7.87
N ILE A 429 9.55 22.54 8.18
CA ILE A 429 8.19 22.46 8.75
C ILE A 429 7.21 21.79 7.78
N ARG A 430 7.32 22.00 6.47
CA ARG A 430 6.52 21.25 5.50
C ARG A 430 7.03 19.83 5.33
N GLU A 431 8.35 19.67 5.12
CA GLU A 431 8.98 18.41 4.75
C GLU A 431 8.92 17.35 5.85
N HIS A 432 8.82 17.71 7.14
CA HIS A 432 8.81 16.70 8.22
C HIS A 432 7.63 15.70 8.11
N TYR A 433 6.51 16.11 7.49
CA TYR A 433 5.36 15.23 7.24
C TYR A 433 5.68 14.15 6.19
N MET A 434 6.67 14.38 5.33
CA MET A 434 7.03 13.47 4.24
C MET A 434 7.76 12.21 4.75
N PRO A 435 7.62 11.06 4.05
CA PRO A 435 6.63 10.81 3.01
C PRO A 435 5.21 10.62 3.60
N ILE A 436 4.20 11.19 2.94
CA ILE A 436 2.78 11.11 3.35
C ILE A 436 2.09 9.81 2.88
N SER A 437 2.70 9.08 1.96
CA SER A 437 2.26 7.77 1.45
C SER A 437 3.45 6.81 1.32
N ALA A 438 3.20 5.51 1.13
CA ALA A 438 4.27 4.52 1.07
C ALA A 438 5.30 4.82 -0.05
N GLU A 439 4.84 5.29 -1.20
CA GLU A 439 5.64 5.67 -2.37
C GLU A 439 5.74 7.19 -2.55
N GLY A 440 5.38 7.96 -1.50
CA GLY A 440 5.37 9.42 -1.57
C GLY A 440 6.77 10.00 -1.72
N GLU A 441 6.80 11.28 -2.11
CA GLU A 441 8.01 12.09 -2.14
C GLU A 441 8.69 12.12 -0.76
N LEU A 442 10.01 12.16 -0.78
CA LEU A 442 10.84 12.27 0.41
C LEU A 442 11.28 13.74 0.59
N PRO A 443 11.61 14.17 1.82
CA PRO A 443 12.24 15.47 2.05
C PRO A 443 13.43 15.69 1.11
N ALA A 444 13.52 16.88 0.51
CA ALA A 444 14.62 17.23 -0.37
C ALA A 444 15.76 17.91 0.41
N SER A 445 15.45 18.62 1.49
CA SER A 445 16.45 19.24 2.36
C SER A 445 16.93 18.27 3.44
N LYS A 446 18.22 18.36 3.80
CA LYS A 446 18.77 17.59 4.94
C LYS A 446 18.11 17.95 6.27
N VAL A 447 17.78 19.24 6.46
CA VAL A 447 17.11 19.74 7.67
C VAL A 447 15.71 19.12 7.80
N GLY A 448 14.91 19.16 6.73
CA GLY A 448 13.60 18.51 6.68
C GLY A 448 13.69 16.99 6.82
N ALA A 449 14.69 16.36 6.20
CA ALA A 449 14.93 14.91 6.31
C ALA A 449 15.25 14.48 7.74
N ALA A 450 16.16 15.16 8.42
CA ALA A 450 16.52 14.88 9.81
C ALA A 450 15.33 15.12 10.75
N LEU A 451 14.57 16.20 10.55
CA LEU A 451 13.36 16.48 11.34
C LEU A 451 12.26 15.43 11.10
N ALA A 452 12.07 15.00 9.86
CA ALA A 452 11.13 13.93 9.50
C ALA A 452 11.47 12.61 10.21
N ILE A 453 12.76 12.24 10.23
CA ILE A 453 13.25 11.05 10.93
C ILE A 453 13.02 11.21 12.43
N ALA A 454 13.41 12.36 13.02
CA ALA A 454 13.24 12.61 14.45
C ALA A 454 11.77 12.50 14.92
N ASP A 455 10.84 13.13 14.18
CA ASP A 455 9.41 13.09 14.50
C ASP A 455 8.81 11.67 14.42
N LYS A 456 9.19 10.91 13.37
CA LYS A 456 8.74 9.54 13.15
C LYS A 456 9.34 8.57 14.18
N LEU A 457 10.60 8.76 14.56
CA LEU A 457 11.26 7.97 15.60
C LEU A 457 10.60 8.20 16.97
N ASP A 458 10.32 9.45 17.35
CA ASP A 458 9.59 9.76 18.59
C ASP A 458 8.25 9.01 18.62
N SER A 459 7.47 9.10 17.53
CA SER A 459 6.19 8.40 17.45
C SER A 459 6.39 6.89 17.59
N LEU A 460 7.27 6.28 16.79
CA LEU A 460 7.51 4.83 16.81
C LEU A 460 7.87 4.33 18.21
N ILE A 461 8.84 4.97 18.86
CA ILE A 461 9.37 4.55 20.16
C ILE A 461 8.35 4.78 21.27
N THR A 462 7.71 5.96 21.30
CA THR A 462 6.77 6.28 22.38
C THR A 462 5.47 5.49 22.30
N PHE A 463 4.98 5.12 21.11
CA PHE A 463 3.84 4.23 20.97
C PHE A 463 4.17 2.79 21.42
N TYR A 464 5.38 2.29 21.13
CA TYR A 464 5.84 0.99 21.62
C TYR A 464 6.02 0.96 23.15
N ALA A 465 6.51 2.06 23.73
CA ALA A 465 6.66 2.23 25.18
C ALA A 465 5.32 2.13 25.95
N VAL A 466 4.18 2.33 25.28
CA VAL A 466 2.82 2.28 25.89
C VAL A 466 1.94 1.12 25.39
N ASP A 467 2.55 0.10 24.79
CA ASP A 467 1.92 -1.11 24.22
C ASP A 467 0.93 -0.85 23.08
N LEU A 468 1.14 0.22 22.30
CA LEU A 468 0.34 0.52 21.10
C LEU A 468 1.06 0.03 19.84
N ILE A 469 1.27 -1.28 19.79
CA ILE A 469 2.00 -1.96 18.71
C ILE A 469 1.03 -2.28 17.55
N PRO A 470 1.37 -1.96 16.29
CA PRO A 470 0.53 -2.29 15.14
C PRO A 470 0.32 -3.81 15.00
N SER A 471 -0.91 -4.24 14.73
CA SER A 471 -1.25 -5.65 14.47
C SER A 471 -1.56 -5.88 13.00
N GLY A 472 -1.48 -7.12 12.51
CA GLY A 472 -1.53 -7.48 11.07
C GLY A 472 -2.44 -6.62 10.17
N SER A 473 -3.70 -6.38 10.56
CA SER A 473 -4.64 -5.55 9.79
C SER A 473 -4.90 -4.15 10.37
N ASN A 474 -4.37 -3.81 11.55
CA ASN A 474 -4.69 -2.56 12.27
C ASN A 474 -3.43 -1.74 12.58
N ASP A 475 -3.35 -0.53 12.01
CA ASP A 475 -2.30 0.45 12.28
C ASP A 475 -2.92 1.86 12.36
N PRO A 476 -3.62 2.17 13.46
CA PRO A 476 -4.41 3.41 13.57
C PRO A 476 -3.55 4.68 13.61
N TYR A 477 -2.26 4.56 13.94
CA TYR A 477 -1.31 5.68 14.02
C TYR A 477 -0.32 5.70 12.86
N ALA A 478 -0.55 4.86 11.83
CA ALA A 478 0.27 4.73 10.63
C ALA A 478 1.78 4.51 10.92
N LEU A 479 2.12 3.78 11.98
CA LEU A 479 3.51 3.53 12.38
C LEU A 479 4.28 2.75 11.32
N ARG A 480 3.63 1.88 10.54
CA ARG A 480 4.28 1.19 9.42
C ARG A 480 4.75 2.15 8.35
N ARG A 481 3.89 3.11 7.99
CA ARG A 481 4.22 4.15 7.01
C ARG A 481 5.35 5.03 7.55
N GLN A 482 5.29 5.41 8.82
CA GLN A 482 6.34 6.21 9.44
C GLN A 482 7.70 5.48 9.47
N ALA A 483 7.73 4.23 9.93
CA ALA A 483 8.94 3.42 9.95
C ALA A 483 9.51 3.18 8.54
N TYR A 484 8.64 2.93 7.55
CA TYR A 484 9.07 2.80 6.16
C TYR A 484 9.63 4.11 5.61
N GLY A 485 9.01 5.25 5.96
CA GLY A 485 9.51 6.58 5.64
C GLY A 485 10.91 6.82 6.19
N ILE A 486 11.18 6.43 7.45
CA ILE A 486 12.54 6.53 8.04
C ILE A 486 13.54 5.76 7.18
N VAL A 487 13.28 4.48 6.89
CA VAL A 487 14.21 3.65 6.09
C VAL A 487 14.47 4.25 4.71
N ARG A 488 13.44 4.76 4.04
CA ARG A 488 13.58 5.40 2.73
C ARG A 488 14.40 6.70 2.78
N ILE A 489 14.22 7.51 3.83
CA ILE A 489 15.01 8.75 4.01
C ILE A 489 16.48 8.40 4.30
N LEU A 490 16.73 7.42 5.16
CA LEU A 490 18.09 6.95 5.43
C LEU A 490 18.76 6.47 4.13
N ASP A 491 18.05 5.66 3.30
CA ASP A 491 18.55 5.17 2.00
C ASP A 491 18.82 6.33 1.01
N GLN A 492 17.98 7.36 0.99
CA GLN A 492 18.19 8.52 0.10
C GLN A 492 19.47 9.30 0.46
N TYR A 493 19.71 9.54 1.76
CA TYR A 493 20.84 10.34 2.22
C TYR A 493 22.07 9.52 2.59
N GLN A 494 21.98 8.19 2.53
CA GLN A 494 23.03 7.25 2.94
C GLN A 494 23.48 7.50 4.38
N TRP A 495 22.50 7.69 5.27
CA TRP A 495 22.73 7.97 6.69
C TRP A 495 22.64 6.70 7.52
N SER A 496 23.78 6.30 8.09
CA SER A 496 23.86 5.19 9.05
C SER A 496 23.13 5.55 10.35
N LEU A 497 22.36 4.60 10.87
CA LEU A 497 21.60 4.70 12.10
C LEU A 497 21.49 3.32 12.75
N ASN A 498 22.46 2.98 13.61
CA ASN A 498 22.38 1.77 14.40
C ASN A 498 21.26 1.89 15.44
N LEU A 499 20.25 1.01 15.32
CA LEU A 499 19.05 1.08 16.15
C LEU A 499 19.29 0.70 17.62
N ASN A 500 20.33 -0.07 17.93
CA ASN A 500 20.69 -0.37 19.32
C ASN A 500 21.33 0.87 19.96
N ASP A 501 22.32 1.47 19.28
CA ASP A 501 23.02 2.65 19.78
C ASP A 501 22.04 3.83 19.96
N LEU A 502 21.11 4.01 19.01
CA LEU A 502 20.03 4.99 19.12
C LEU A 502 19.18 4.74 20.37
N GLN A 503 18.70 3.50 20.59
CA GLN A 503 17.85 3.21 21.75
C GLN A 503 18.60 3.37 23.07
N ASP A 504 19.88 2.98 23.13
CA ASP A 504 20.72 3.19 24.29
C ASP A 504 20.92 4.67 24.59
N TYR A 505 21.18 5.49 23.57
CA TYR A 505 21.24 6.94 23.71
C TYR A 505 19.92 7.52 24.24
N LEU A 506 18.78 7.12 23.65
CA LEU A 506 17.48 7.66 24.03
C LEU A 506 17.09 7.27 25.46
N LYS A 507 17.36 6.05 25.91
CA LYS A 507 17.16 5.66 27.31
C LYS A 507 17.99 6.51 28.27
N ALA A 508 19.23 6.80 27.91
CA ALA A 508 20.15 7.53 28.78
C ALA A 508 19.83 9.04 28.84
N ASN A 509 19.35 9.63 27.74
CA ASN A 509 19.30 11.08 27.58
C ASN A 509 17.88 11.66 27.42
N LEU A 510 16.93 10.90 26.86
CA LEU A 510 15.62 11.45 26.51
C LEU A 510 14.77 11.68 27.77
N LYS A 511 14.40 12.93 28.00
CA LYS A 511 13.48 13.28 29.10
C LYS A 511 12.05 12.87 28.75
N VAL A 512 11.54 11.85 29.44
CA VAL A 512 10.18 11.35 29.25
C VAL A 512 9.40 11.31 30.57
N PRO A 513 8.05 11.44 30.53
CA PRO A 513 7.23 11.17 31.71
C PRO A 513 7.47 9.77 32.26
N ALA A 514 7.43 9.59 33.59
CA ALA A 514 7.71 8.30 34.26
C ALA A 514 6.82 7.12 33.82
N LYS A 515 5.70 7.41 33.14
CA LYS A 515 4.79 6.41 32.55
C LYS A 515 5.28 5.83 31.21
N LEU A 516 6.29 6.44 30.59
CA LEU A 516 6.91 5.97 29.35
C LEU A 516 8.16 5.17 29.69
N ASP A 517 8.07 3.85 29.49
CA ASP A 517 9.20 2.94 29.65
C ASP A 517 9.87 2.73 28.29
N LEU A 518 10.95 3.46 28.02
CA LEU A 518 11.69 3.39 26.76
C LEU A 518 12.42 2.05 26.58
N ALA A 519 12.69 1.31 27.67
CA ALA A 519 13.30 -0.02 27.58
C ALA A 519 12.28 -1.10 27.21
N LYS A 520 10.99 -0.75 27.16
CA LYS A 520 9.93 -1.67 26.82
C LYS A 520 9.87 -1.89 25.31
N ASN A 521 9.76 -3.16 24.91
CA ASN A 521 9.55 -3.57 23.52
C ASN A 521 10.67 -3.18 22.54
N GLU A 522 11.90 -2.91 22.98
CA GLU A 522 13.03 -2.50 22.13
C GLU A 522 13.29 -3.44 20.96
N LYS A 523 13.37 -4.75 21.25
CA LYS A 523 13.53 -5.77 20.21
C LYS A 523 12.40 -5.70 19.19
N ALA A 524 11.18 -5.43 19.62
CA ALA A 524 10.03 -5.34 18.72
C ALA A 524 10.08 -4.07 17.84
N VAL A 525 10.70 -2.97 18.31
CA VAL A 525 10.99 -1.79 17.48
C VAL A 525 12.02 -2.13 16.42
N ASN A 526 13.11 -2.81 16.79
CA ASN A 526 14.14 -3.27 15.86
C ASN A 526 13.58 -4.21 14.81
N ASP A 527 12.87 -5.26 15.23
CA ASP A 527 12.21 -6.21 14.32
C ASP A 527 11.26 -5.47 13.35
N PHE A 528 10.54 -4.45 13.85
CA PHE A 528 9.62 -3.67 13.04
C PHE A 528 10.32 -2.80 12.00
N MET A 529 11.48 -2.20 12.33
CA MET A 529 12.32 -1.45 11.38
C MET A 529 12.99 -2.39 10.37
N ILE A 530 13.50 -3.54 10.81
CA ILE A 530 14.07 -4.59 9.95
C ILE A 530 13.02 -5.05 8.93
N ASP A 531 11.75 -5.21 9.32
CA ASP A 531 10.67 -5.53 8.39
C ASP A 531 10.46 -4.46 7.30
N ARG A 532 10.77 -3.19 7.58
CA ARG A 532 10.73 -2.10 6.58
C ARG A 532 11.93 -2.12 5.65
N VAL A 533 13.11 -2.51 6.15
CA VAL A 533 14.28 -2.81 5.30
C VAL A 533 13.95 -3.97 4.37
N ARG A 534 13.35 -5.06 4.87
CA ARG A 534 12.88 -6.20 4.05
C ARG A 534 11.89 -5.75 2.97
N GLN A 535 11.00 -4.81 3.30
CA GLN A 535 10.06 -4.25 2.33
C GLN A 535 10.78 -3.47 1.21
N LEU A 536 11.75 -2.62 1.56
CA LEU A 536 12.53 -1.86 0.58
C LEU A 536 13.35 -2.79 -0.33
N LEU A 537 14.03 -3.78 0.24
CA LEU A 537 14.84 -4.75 -0.53
C LEU A 537 13.99 -5.58 -1.51
N LYS A 538 12.75 -5.92 -1.13
CA LYS A 538 11.80 -6.56 -2.06
C LYS A 538 11.46 -5.67 -3.25
N GLN A 539 11.28 -4.37 -3.03
CA GLN A 539 11.04 -3.43 -4.13
C GLN A 539 12.27 -3.28 -5.03
N LYS A 540 13.47 -3.29 -4.44
CA LYS A 540 14.75 -3.38 -5.17
C LYS A 540 15.00 -4.75 -5.84
N SER A 541 14.03 -5.67 -5.81
CA SER A 541 14.09 -7.00 -6.43
C SER A 541 15.24 -7.89 -5.93
N ILE A 542 15.66 -7.71 -4.68
CA ILE A 542 16.67 -8.56 -4.03
C ILE A 542 16.09 -9.96 -3.74
N ARG A 543 16.90 -11.01 -3.90
CA ARG A 543 16.51 -12.41 -3.64
C ARG A 543 16.07 -12.62 -2.18
N ASN A 544 14.98 -13.35 -1.97
CA ASN A 544 14.35 -13.50 -0.64
C ASN A 544 15.28 -14.11 0.43
N ASP A 545 16.16 -15.02 0.04
CA ASP A 545 17.12 -15.66 0.94
C ASP A 545 18.27 -14.72 1.36
N ILE A 546 18.70 -13.80 0.48
CA ILE A 546 19.61 -12.70 0.85
C ILE A 546 18.92 -11.76 1.85
N ILE A 547 17.66 -11.40 1.58
CA ILE A 547 16.86 -10.60 2.51
C ILE A 547 16.77 -11.29 3.87
N ASP A 548 16.55 -12.60 3.89
CA ASP A 548 16.48 -13.39 5.12
C ASP A 548 17.82 -13.50 5.85
N ALA A 549 18.93 -13.57 5.11
CA ALA A 549 20.29 -13.58 5.65
C ALA A 549 20.61 -12.27 6.36
N VAL A 550 20.44 -11.14 5.68
CA VAL A 550 20.73 -9.82 6.24
C VAL A 550 19.81 -9.49 7.42
N ALA A 551 18.50 -9.78 7.30
CA ALA A 551 17.53 -9.53 8.37
C ALA A 551 17.76 -10.37 9.65
N ALA A 552 18.57 -11.43 9.58
CA ALA A 552 18.95 -12.24 10.73
C ALA A 552 20.41 -12.05 11.16
N GLY A 553 21.11 -11.09 10.56
CA GLY A 553 22.42 -10.66 11.01
C GLY A 553 22.39 -10.01 12.39
N SER A 554 23.57 -9.75 12.94
CA SER A 554 23.75 -8.98 14.17
C SER A 554 23.62 -7.47 13.96
N ASN A 555 23.82 -7.01 12.73
CA ASN A 555 23.74 -5.61 12.38
C ASN A 555 22.27 -5.17 12.21
N VAL A 556 21.87 -4.17 12.99
CA VAL A 556 20.52 -3.58 12.97
C VAL A 556 20.50 -2.17 12.37
N ASP A 557 21.57 -1.76 11.70
CA ASP A 557 21.62 -0.52 10.93
C ASP A 557 20.94 -0.70 9.55
N PRO A 558 19.88 0.07 9.24
CA PRO A 558 19.17 -0.07 7.97
C PRO A 558 20.04 0.07 6.72
N ILE A 559 21.02 0.97 6.72
CA ILE A 559 21.87 1.22 5.54
C ILE A 559 22.90 0.13 5.38
N ALA A 560 23.57 -0.27 6.46
CA ALA A 560 24.52 -1.38 6.38
C ALA A 560 23.82 -2.67 5.93
N MET A 561 22.58 -2.90 6.35
CA MET A 561 21.76 -4.02 5.86
C MET A 561 21.48 -3.90 4.35
N ILE A 562 21.11 -2.72 3.86
CA ILE A 562 20.84 -2.48 2.44
C ILE A 562 22.11 -2.73 1.61
N ASP A 563 23.23 -2.15 2.01
CA ASP A 563 24.51 -2.27 1.32
C ASP A 563 24.96 -3.73 1.21
N VAL A 564 24.89 -4.48 2.32
CA VAL A 564 25.24 -5.91 2.33
C VAL A 564 24.32 -6.70 1.41
N ALA A 565 23.02 -6.42 1.43
CA ALA A 565 22.07 -7.12 0.56
C ALA A 565 22.35 -6.86 -0.93
N GLU A 566 22.67 -5.62 -1.30
CA GLU A 566 23.02 -5.24 -2.67
C GLU A 566 24.34 -5.87 -3.11
N VAL A 567 25.36 -5.89 -2.25
CA VAL A 567 26.65 -6.55 -2.50
C VAL A 567 26.46 -8.05 -2.71
N LEU A 568 25.76 -8.75 -1.81
CA LEU A 568 25.47 -10.18 -1.97
C LEU A 568 24.68 -10.45 -3.26
N GLN A 569 23.72 -9.59 -3.61
CA GLN A 569 22.92 -9.73 -4.83
C GLN A 569 23.76 -9.54 -6.09
N LYS A 570 24.71 -8.62 -6.08
CA LYS A 570 25.66 -8.37 -7.18
C LYS A 570 26.57 -9.57 -7.41
N HIS A 571 27.10 -10.16 -6.34
CA HIS A 571 28.04 -11.28 -6.41
C HIS A 571 27.40 -12.66 -6.65
N ILE A 572 26.06 -12.77 -6.67
CA ILE A 572 25.36 -14.04 -6.98
C ILE A 572 25.83 -14.68 -8.31
N GLN A 573 26.24 -13.85 -9.27
CA GLN A 573 26.65 -14.31 -10.61
C GLN A 573 28.13 -14.72 -10.68
N ASP A 574 28.90 -14.54 -9.60
CA ASP A 574 30.31 -14.91 -9.59
C ASP A 574 30.46 -16.43 -9.56
N ASP A 575 31.39 -16.95 -10.36
CA ASP A 575 31.61 -18.40 -10.53
C ASP A 575 31.94 -19.12 -9.21
N ASP A 576 32.57 -18.43 -8.26
CA ASP A 576 32.98 -18.96 -6.97
C ASP A 576 32.02 -18.63 -5.82
N PHE A 577 30.97 -17.82 -6.05
CA PHE A 577 30.03 -17.36 -5.02
C PHE A 577 29.49 -18.51 -4.18
N LYS A 578 29.04 -19.57 -4.84
CA LYS A 578 28.51 -20.78 -4.19
C LYS A 578 29.50 -21.37 -3.19
N VAL A 579 30.74 -21.57 -3.61
CA VAL A 579 31.74 -22.25 -2.79
C VAL A 579 32.23 -21.33 -1.66
N VAL A 580 32.29 -20.03 -1.91
CA VAL A 580 32.58 -19.03 -0.86
C VAL A 580 31.48 -19.04 0.20
N MET A 581 30.20 -18.98 -0.18
CA MET A 581 29.07 -19.01 0.78
C MET A 581 29.05 -20.32 1.59
N GLU A 582 29.37 -21.46 0.97
CA GLU A 582 29.48 -22.74 1.67
C GLU A 582 30.62 -22.75 2.70
N ALA A 583 31.78 -22.20 2.36
CA ALA A 583 32.93 -22.11 3.27
C ALA A 583 32.64 -21.19 4.47
N LEU A 584 32.12 -19.98 4.23
CA LEU A 584 31.76 -19.03 5.29
C LEU A 584 30.61 -19.56 6.15
N GLY A 585 29.58 -20.15 5.53
CA GLY A 585 28.46 -20.77 6.23
C GLY A 585 28.88 -21.95 7.11
N ARG A 586 29.97 -22.65 6.76
CA ARG A 586 30.54 -23.73 7.59
C ARG A 586 31.14 -23.18 8.89
N ILE A 587 31.85 -22.06 8.84
CA ILE A 587 32.31 -21.35 10.05
C ILE A 587 31.11 -20.96 10.91
N ALA A 588 30.12 -20.30 10.31
CA ALA A 588 28.94 -19.80 11.04
C ALA A 588 28.11 -20.91 11.72
N ASN A 589 28.03 -22.09 11.11
CA ASN A 589 27.32 -23.22 11.70
C ASN A 589 28.13 -23.94 12.80
N LEU A 590 29.46 -24.01 12.66
CA LEU A 590 30.30 -24.69 13.65
C LEU A 590 30.62 -23.81 14.86
N SER A 591 30.69 -22.48 14.68
CA SER A 591 30.83 -21.53 15.80
C SER A 591 29.68 -21.65 16.81
N LYS A 592 28.45 -21.97 16.36
CA LYS A 592 27.28 -22.22 17.22
C LYS A 592 27.45 -23.40 18.19
N LYS A 593 28.45 -24.27 18.00
CA LYS A 593 28.78 -25.35 18.95
C LYS A 593 29.60 -24.86 20.13
N ALA A 594 30.15 -23.64 20.07
CA ALA A 594 30.72 -22.97 21.23
C ALA A 594 29.63 -22.71 22.27
N LYS A 595 29.98 -22.85 23.55
CA LYS A 595 29.09 -22.50 24.66
C LYS A 595 29.25 -21.04 25.12
N PHE A 596 29.87 -20.21 24.28
CA PHE A 596 30.19 -18.82 24.51
C PHE A 596 30.01 -18.02 23.21
N GLY A 597 29.72 -16.72 23.33
CA GLY A 597 29.64 -15.80 22.21
C GLY A 597 30.96 -15.06 21.98
N TYR A 598 30.99 -14.21 20.96
CA TYR A 598 32.13 -13.31 20.74
C TYR A 598 32.26 -12.29 21.87
N SER A 599 33.50 -11.95 22.23
CA SER A 599 33.86 -10.83 23.08
C SER A 599 35.29 -10.38 22.75
N ASP A 600 35.62 -9.10 22.96
CA ASP A 600 36.92 -8.53 22.57
C ASP A 600 38.10 -9.08 23.38
N ASP A 601 37.84 -9.74 24.51
CA ASP A 601 38.82 -10.44 25.33
C ASP A 601 39.05 -11.90 24.89
N LEU A 602 38.31 -12.41 23.90
CA LEU A 602 38.57 -13.72 23.33
C LEU A 602 39.95 -13.75 22.66
N THR A 603 40.78 -14.68 23.13
CA THR A 603 42.12 -14.89 22.59
C THR A 603 42.32 -16.35 22.23
N VAL A 604 43.06 -16.56 21.16
CA VAL A 604 43.46 -17.86 20.66
C VAL A 604 44.85 -18.17 21.22
N ASP A 605 45.01 -19.32 21.86
CA ASP A 605 46.28 -19.79 22.39
C ASP A 605 47.08 -20.49 21.29
N GLU A 606 48.09 -19.82 20.76
CA GLU A 606 48.94 -20.33 19.68
C GLU A 606 49.78 -21.55 20.11
N THR A 607 49.99 -21.76 21.42
CA THR A 607 50.74 -22.92 21.92
C THR A 607 49.99 -24.24 21.76
N LEU A 608 48.69 -24.17 21.48
CA LEU A 608 47.79 -25.31 21.27
C LEU A 608 47.55 -25.64 19.79
N PHE A 609 48.24 -24.98 18.84
CA PHE A 609 48.12 -25.29 17.42
C PHE A 609 48.78 -26.62 17.08
N GLU A 610 48.05 -27.46 16.35
CA GLU A 610 48.54 -28.76 15.87
C GLU A 610 48.90 -28.72 14.38
N ASN A 611 48.24 -27.84 13.60
CA ASN A 611 48.44 -27.74 12.15
C ASN A 611 48.74 -26.30 11.66
N PRO A 612 49.45 -26.13 10.53
CA PRO A 612 49.78 -24.81 9.98
C PRO A 612 48.55 -23.96 9.62
N SER A 613 47.47 -24.60 9.18
CA SER A 613 46.21 -23.91 8.84
C SER A 613 45.60 -23.13 10.01
N GLU A 614 45.84 -23.53 11.27
CA GLU A 614 45.33 -22.82 12.45
C GLU A 614 45.99 -21.43 12.60
N SER A 615 47.29 -21.35 12.32
CA SER A 615 48.04 -20.09 12.32
C SER A 615 47.67 -19.21 11.12
N GLN A 616 47.48 -19.82 9.95
CA GLN A 616 47.09 -19.10 8.73
C GLN A 616 45.70 -18.47 8.85
N LEU A 617 44.72 -19.22 9.38
CA LEU A 617 43.36 -18.72 9.58
C LEU A 617 43.36 -17.53 10.54
N LYS A 618 44.03 -17.67 11.69
CA LYS A 618 44.18 -16.56 12.65
C LYS A 618 44.79 -15.33 11.99
N SER A 619 45.92 -15.48 11.31
CA SER A 619 46.62 -14.35 10.69
C SER A 619 45.81 -13.65 9.60
N GLN A 620 45.04 -14.38 8.79
CA GLN A 620 44.20 -13.79 7.75
C GLN A 620 42.96 -13.11 8.35
N VAL A 621 42.35 -13.70 9.38
CA VAL A 621 41.22 -13.10 10.10
C VAL A 621 41.64 -11.80 10.80
N GLU A 622 42.84 -11.75 11.38
CA GLU A 622 43.40 -10.53 12.00
C GLU A 622 43.72 -9.41 10.99
N GLN A 623 43.84 -9.73 9.70
CA GLN A 623 44.06 -8.75 8.63
C GLN A 623 42.76 -8.12 8.12
N ILE A 624 41.60 -8.68 8.49
CA ILE A 624 40.32 -8.11 8.10
C ILE A 624 40.08 -6.84 8.91
N SER A 625 39.87 -5.74 8.19
CA SER A 625 39.62 -4.43 8.78
C SER A 625 38.16 -4.02 8.63
N ASP A 626 37.74 -3.00 9.40
CA ASP A 626 36.52 -2.27 9.09
C ASP A 626 36.60 -1.71 7.67
N ALA A 627 35.67 -2.14 6.83
CA ALA A 627 35.59 -1.77 5.43
C ALA A 627 34.11 -1.70 5.03
N ASN A 628 33.81 -1.01 3.92
CA ASN A 628 32.46 -1.03 3.35
C ASN A 628 32.04 -2.46 2.97
N ALA A 629 30.74 -2.67 2.74
CA ALA A 629 30.18 -4.01 2.50
C ALA A 629 30.88 -4.77 1.34
N GLU A 630 31.26 -4.08 0.27
CA GLU A 630 31.94 -4.69 -0.90
C GLU A 630 33.35 -5.15 -0.54
N ASP A 631 34.13 -4.32 0.14
CA ASP A 631 35.49 -4.65 0.55
C ASP A 631 35.50 -5.74 1.63
N LEU A 632 34.54 -5.69 2.55
CA LEU A 632 34.33 -6.75 3.54
C LEU A 632 33.99 -8.08 2.86
N PHE A 633 33.10 -8.07 1.86
CA PHE A 633 32.79 -9.26 1.07
C PHE A 633 34.03 -9.83 0.38
N LYS A 634 34.86 -9.00 -0.25
CA LYS A 634 36.10 -9.44 -0.91
C LYS A 634 37.10 -10.04 0.08
N GLN A 635 37.31 -9.39 1.21
CA GLN A 635 38.22 -9.87 2.26
C GLN A 635 37.75 -11.23 2.82
N LEU A 636 36.46 -11.37 3.11
CA LEU A 636 35.89 -12.64 3.58
C LEU A 636 35.90 -13.72 2.50
N SER A 637 35.67 -13.37 1.24
CA SER A 637 35.76 -14.31 0.11
C SER A 637 37.18 -14.86 -0.07
N ALA A 638 38.19 -14.01 0.15
CA ALA A 638 39.60 -14.40 0.09
C ALA A 638 40.00 -15.38 1.19
N LEU A 639 39.22 -15.53 2.28
CA LEU A 639 39.48 -16.55 3.31
C LEU A 639 39.22 -17.97 2.82
N ARG A 640 38.42 -18.17 1.76
CA ARG A 640 37.97 -19.50 1.33
C ARG A 640 39.10 -20.55 1.27
N PRO A 641 40.25 -20.32 0.59
CA PRO A 641 41.31 -21.33 0.51
C PRO A 641 41.89 -21.74 1.88
N VAL A 642 41.95 -20.77 2.81
CA VAL A 642 42.46 -20.99 4.17
C VAL A 642 41.41 -21.73 5.00
N ILE A 643 40.13 -21.43 4.81
CA ILE A 643 39.01 -22.12 5.46
C ILE A 643 38.95 -23.59 5.02
N ASP A 644 39.08 -23.84 3.71
CA ASP A 644 39.11 -25.20 3.16
C ASP A 644 40.27 -26.00 3.76
N SER A 645 41.49 -25.43 3.74
CA SER A 645 42.68 -26.06 4.35
C SER A 645 42.50 -26.30 5.86
N TYR A 646 41.92 -25.35 6.58
CA TYR A 646 41.66 -25.47 8.01
C TYR A 646 40.74 -26.64 8.32
N PHE A 647 39.66 -26.82 7.56
CA PHE A 647 38.73 -27.90 7.80
C PHE A 647 39.20 -29.27 7.29
N ASP A 648 40.12 -29.30 6.32
CA ASP A 648 40.73 -30.54 5.84
C ASP A 648 41.79 -31.07 6.81
N GLU A 649 42.55 -30.17 7.46
CA GLU A 649 43.62 -30.54 8.39
C GLU A 649 43.13 -30.75 9.83
N ASN A 650 42.04 -30.10 10.25
CA ASN A 650 41.64 -30.02 11.65
C ASN A 650 40.28 -30.70 11.95
N MET A 651 40.26 -31.53 12.99
CA MET A 651 39.01 -31.98 13.61
C MET A 651 38.56 -30.97 14.67
N ILE A 652 37.49 -30.22 14.39
CA ILE A 652 36.97 -29.17 15.30
C ILE A 652 36.58 -29.73 16.66
N MET A 653 35.90 -30.88 16.68
CA MET A 653 35.56 -31.58 17.92
C MET A 653 36.70 -32.51 18.36
N ALA A 654 37.88 -31.92 18.60
CA ALA A 654 39.06 -32.64 19.05
C ALA A 654 38.80 -33.37 20.38
N LYS A 655 39.55 -34.45 20.63
CA LYS A 655 39.46 -35.22 21.89
C LYS A 655 39.99 -34.44 23.09
N ASP A 656 41.01 -33.62 22.86
CA ASP A 656 41.53 -32.69 23.87
C ASP A 656 40.60 -31.48 23.96
N GLU A 657 40.00 -31.27 25.13
CA GLU A 657 39.09 -30.16 25.39
C GLU A 657 39.77 -28.80 25.24
N LYS A 658 41.07 -28.67 25.51
CA LYS A 658 41.79 -27.40 25.33
C LYS A 658 41.91 -27.05 23.86
N VAL A 659 42.34 -27.99 23.02
CA VAL A 659 42.47 -27.81 21.57
C VAL A 659 41.10 -27.55 20.92
N LYS A 660 40.08 -28.33 21.32
CA LYS A 660 38.70 -28.14 20.87
C LYS A 660 38.19 -26.73 21.18
N ASN A 661 38.36 -26.26 22.41
CA ASN A 661 37.91 -24.91 22.77
C ASN A 661 38.70 -23.82 22.03
N ASN A 662 40.01 -24.01 21.83
CA ASN A 662 40.83 -23.06 21.06
C ASN A 662 40.36 -22.92 19.59
N ARG A 663 40.05 -24.05 18.94
CA ARG A 663 39.48 -24.07 17.58
C ARG A 663 38.09 -23.44 17.53
N LEU A 664 37.24 -23.72 18.52
CA LEU A 664 35.93 -23.05 18.63
C LEU A 664 36.07 -21.54 18.82
N THR A 665 37.06 -21.08 19.60
CA THR A 665 37.36 -19.65 19.75
C THR A 665 37.73 -19.00 18.42
N GLN A 666 38.61 -19.63 17.62
CA GLN A 666 38.93 -19.14 16.27
C GLN A 666 37.69 -19.00 15.38
N LEU A 667 36.81 -20.01 15.39
CA LEU A 667 35.57 -19.99 14.62
C LEU A 667 34.60 -18.90 15.11
N VAL A 668 34.54 -18.65 16.42
CA VAL A 668 33.70 -17.58 16.99
C VAL A 668 34.23 -16.20 16.58
N ILE A 669 35.55 -15.97 16.62
CA ILE A 669 36.17 -14.72 16.17
C ILE A 669 35.92 -14.50 14.68
N ALA A 670 36.19 -15.51 13.83
CA ALA A 670 35.94 -15.40 12.40
C ALA A 670 34.45 -15.18 12.10
N ASN A 671 33.56 -15.85 12.83
CA ASN A 671 32.12 -15.69 12.65
C ASN A 671 31.62 -14.28 13.02
N ASN A 672 32.26 -13.59 13.97
CA ASN A 672 31.89 -12.22 14.31
C ASN A 672 32.02 -11.28 13.09
N LEU A 673 33.09 -11.45 12.32
CA LEU A 673 33.30 -10.69 11.08
C LEU A 673 32.34 -11.13 9.97
N ILE A 674 32.09 -12.44 9.84
CA ILE A 674 31.14 -12.99 8.85
C ILE A 674 29.71 -12.49 9.13
N ALA A 675 29.31 -12.37 10.40
CA ALA A 675 27.98 -11.94 10.80
C ALA A 675 27.65 -10.50 10.36
N ASN A 676 28.66 -9.68 10.04
CA ASN A 676 28.48 -8.36 9.44
C ASN A 676 27.94 -8.44 8.00
N LEU A 677 28.11 -9.56 7.29
CA LEU A 677 27.43 -9.84 6.02
C LEU A 677 26.04 -10.50 6.20
N GLY A 678 25.56 -10.63 7.43
CA GLY A 678 24.31 -11.31 7.77
C GLY A 678 24.47 -12.81 8.03
N ASP A 679 23.35 -13.49 8.25
CA ASP A 679 23.30 -14.94 8.45
C ASP A 679 23.39 -15.70 7.12
N LEU A 680 24.62 -15.88 6.63
CA LEU A 680 24.90 -16.55 5.35
C LEU A 680 24.37 -17.99 5.28
N SER A 681 24.05 -18.62 6.41
CA SER A 681 23.45 -19.97 6.42
C SER A 681 22.06 -20.02 5.79
N LYS A 682 21.43 -18.86 5.58
CA LYS A 682 20.12 -18.74 4.95
C LYS A 682 20.18 -18.60 3.43
N ILE A 683 21.36 -18.32 2.86
CA ILE A 683 21.54 -18.17 1.42
C ILE A 683 21.41 -19.53 0.75
N VAL A 684 20.52 -19.62 -0.24
CA VAL A 684 20.29 -20.81 -1.04
C VAL A 684 21.34 -20.85 -2.15
N THR A 685 22.23 -21.84 -2.06
CA THR A 685 23.32 -22.10 -3.03
C THR A 685 23.01 -23.25 -3.99
N LYS A 686 21.76 -23.73 -4.01
CA LYS A 686 21.31 -24.88 -4.83
C LYS A 686 20.67 -24.48 -6.13
#